data_AF-A0AAD9UQT9-F1
#
_entry.id   AF-A0AAD9UQT9-F1
#
_cell.length_a   1.000
_cell.length_b   1.000
_cell.length_c   1.000
_cell.angle_alpha   90.00
_cell.angle_beta   90.00
_cell.angle_gamma   90.00
#
_symmetry.space_group_name_H-M   'P 1'
#
loop_
_entity.id
_entity.type
_entity.pdbx_description
1 polymer ?
#
loop_
_entity_poly.entity_id
_entity_poly.type
_entity_poly.pdbx_seq_one_letter_code
_entity_poly.pdbx_strand_id
1 'polypeptide(L)'
;MGLKTKPNTEGPTRKYITRTQAIKRLQVSLKDFQRLCILKGVYPREITRGRTLTSKGINRRKLKKDKIYFHINDIRYLGSGDLLSKFREISVHIKKHRRLVSRGEHFDAKLAQKNKPFYSLTPIVKERCPCLVDALSDLDDALSTISVVASLPSDKKRGVDPQVVSRCRLTLQHFLKYISETKTLKKAFISVKGYYFQALILNVEVTFIIPHEFAQQLPEEVDFRVVMTFIEYYLELIKLVNFKLYSMQHMEYPPVIPEPYKKIGDEFVYMQTRGNASNSNKGLFSNLKFFVGNEVPLVPIALVITSAGGTLVGDESEATHMIIDRPNCEPNPKVEQVQPQYVFDCLNANALLPCIDYQIGKQLPPHKSPFQQPTTDVEIVDASDVDDKERAKNKEITEMQKAMLPKKHKRLLSKIEFAKQRDKIAMEKLKVKAERVAKANLTQSDLEDVVYQQLPPELKRLDSIKQCLEYGIESVRKSRDEIFSEYEKTLVLPQVNSDRLRLKNTLQLLKANHNSACHINVADKVYARATLDGNAIFVPIGHQFYLELTLKEAEKYFDEYLELLLRKLEQRNPLVQCAVVVLLEMASEELALSNTDALRASLDPTKLNLTPLECLLSKGLLPRDIDILKEAGYSTLECLAYVPQRSLLAIKGLSEQKVEKIKGACKELCDLGFCPASAYFQARENLIKFTTGSSQLDGLLQGGIETGSITEVFGEFKTGKTQLCHTLAVTCQLPVERSGCEGKCLWIDSEGTFRPERIVAIANRFELMPGDCLENIVYAKAHNTDHQMELLVEATTMMAQARFALLIVDSATALYRADYTGRGELAMRQMHLCRFLRALQRIADTFGVAVVITNQVLSRVDPMASFFGGSDKVPVGGNIMAHASQTRLFLRNSRGDSRICKIYDSPSLPEGEAVFTVSTGGIDDYSDH
;
A
#
# COMPACT_ATOMS: atom_id res chain seq x y z
N MET A 1 -46.36 34.57 -4.92
CA MET A 1 -45.02 34.96 -5.43
C MET A 1 -44.23 35.58 -4.28
N GLY A 2 -43.07 35.03 -3.90
CA GLY A 2 -42.22 35.62 -2.86
C GLY A 2 -41.61 36.95 -3.30
N LEU A 3 -41.51 37.92 -2.39
CA LEU A 3 -40.84 39.21 -2.61
C LEU A 3 -39.38 39.00 -3.05
N LYS A 4 -38.91 39.77 -4.04
CA LYS A 4 -37.51 39.72 -4.52
C LYS A 4 -36.55 39.97 -3.36
N THR A 5 -35.71 38.99 -3.04
CA THR A 5 -34.70 39.09 -1.99
C THR A 5 -33.62 40.10 -2.36
N LYS A 6 -33.14 40.87 -1.37
CA LYS A 6 -32.10 41.88 -1.60
C LYS A 6 -30.80 41.19 -2.06
N PRO A 7 -30.07 41.73 -3.05
CA PRO A 7 -28.79 41.17 -3.44
C PRO A 7 -27.83 41.15 -2.23
N ASN A 8 -27.15 40.01 -2.02
CA ASN A 8 -26.31 39.63 -0.85
C ASN A 8 -27.02 39.01 0.37
N THR A 9 -28.33 38.78 0.36
CA THR A 9 -29.00 38.09 1.49
C THR A 9 -28.99 36.56 1.39
N GLU A 10 -28.67 36.01 0.21
CA GLU A 10 -28.68 34.57 -0.09
C GLU A 10 -27.44 34.14 -0.88
N GLY A 11 -27.05 32.86 -0.75
CA GLY A 11 -25.90 32.26 -1.43
C GLY A 11 -24.57 32.26 -0.64
N PRO A 12 -23.44 31.89 -1.27
CA PRO A 12 -22.12 31.77 -0.62
C PRO A 12 -21.61 33.07 0.01
N THR A 13 -22.08 34.23 -0.45
CA THR A 13 -21.76 35.55 0.13
C THR A 13 -22.28 35.74 1.57
N ARG A 14 -23.30 34.99 2.01
CA ARG A 14 -23.77 35.00 3.40
C ARG A 14 -22.94 34.08 4.32
N LYS A 15 -22.31 33.05 3.75
CA LYS A 15 -21.56 32.03 4.49
C LYS A 15 -20.17 32.50 4.92
N TYR A 16 -19.58 33.45 4.21
CA TYR A 16 -18.21 33.91 4.45
C TYR A 16 -18.13 35.38 4.83
N ILE A 17 -17.17 35.70 5.70
CA ILE A 17 -16.87 37.05 6.19
C ILE A 17 -15.37 37.33 5.98
N THR A 18 -15.03 38.56 5.57
CA THR A 18 -13.61 38.94 5.39
C THR A 18 -12.90 39.10 6.73
N ARG A 19 -11.57 38.91 6.77
CA ARG A 19 -10.75 39.17 7.97
C ARG A 19 -11.05 40.51 8.64
N THR A 20 -11.14 41.60 7.86
CA THR A 20 -11.43 42.95 8.39
C THR A 20 -12.82 43.03 9.03
N GLN A 21 -13.82 42.38 8.44
CA GLN A 21 -15.17 42.35 9.01
C GLN A 21 -15.24 41.46 10.25
N ALA A 22 -14.52 40.34 10.29
CA ALA A 22 -14.44 39.46 11.46
C ALA A 22 -13.81 40.18 12.67
N ILE A 23 -12.69 40.88 12.47
CA ILE A 23 -12.03 41.69 13.49
C ILE A 23 -12.96 42.77 14.05
N LYS A 24 -13.67 43.49 13.18
CA LYS A 24 -14.65 44.51 13.59
C LYS A 24 -15.81 43.90 14.39
N ARG A 25 -16.28 42.71 14.00
CA ARG A 25 -17.39 42.02 14.67
C ARG A 25 -17.01 41.51 16.06
N LEU A 26 -15.79 41.01 16.23
CA LEU A 26 -15.28 40.50 17.51
C LEU A 26 -14.72 41.60 18.44
N GLN A 27 -14.50 42.82 17.91
CA GLN A 27 -13.94 43.98 18.64
C GLN A 27 -12.58 43.69 19.29
N VAL A 28 -11.68 43.03 18.56
CA VAL A 28 -10.33 42.68 19.01
C VAL A 28 -9.26 43.27 18.09
N SER A 29 -8.01 43.31 18.54
CA SER A 29 -6.89 43.72 17.69
C SER A 29 -6.55 42.63 16.65
N LEU A 30 -5.80 42.96 15.60
CA LEU A 30 -5.36 41.97 14.60
C LEU A 30 -4.51 40.86 15.24
N LYS A 31 -3.62 41.23 16.19
CA LYS A 31 -2.74 40.29 16.90
C LYS A 31 -3.57 39.32 17.76
N ASP A 32 -4.54 39.84 18.50
CA ASP A 32 -5.41 39.02 19.34
C ASP A 32 -6.35 38.16 18.51
N PHE A 33 -6.83 38.66 17.37
CA PHE A 33 -7.63 37.88 16.42
C PHE A 33 -6.84 36.68 15.89
N GLN A 34 -5.59 36.89 15.45
CA GLN A 34 -4.72 35.80 14.99
C GLN A 34 -4.49 34.77 16.11
N ARG A 35 -4.23 35.24 17.35
CA ARG A 35 -4.05 34.36 18.51
C ARG A 35 -5.30 33.51 18.78
N LEU A 36 -6.47 34.14 18.81
CA LEU A 36 -7.74 33.44 19.02
C LEU A 36 -8.02 32.40 17.92
N CYS A 37 -7.71 32.72 16.66
CA CYS A 37 -7.85 31.78 15.55
C CYS A 37 -6.96 30.55 15.75
N ILE A 38 -5.70 30.72 16.17
CA ILE A 38 -4.76 29.63 16.41
C ILE A 38 -5.23 28.75 17.57
N LEU A 39 -5.56 29.36 18.72
CA LEU A 39 -5.96 28.64 19.93
C LEU A 39 -7.24 27.81 19.70
N LYS A 40 -8.26 28.38 19.04
CA LYS A 40 -9.52 27.70 18.73
C LYS A 40 -9.51 26.89 17.41
N GLY A 41 -8.40 26.85 16.67
CA GLY A 41 -8.29 26.06 15.43
C GLY A 41 -9.18 26.58 14.28
N VAL A 42 -9.33 27.89 14.14
CA VAL A 42 -10.10 28.51 13.04
C VAL A 42 -9.17 28.94 11.91
N TYR A 43 -9.38 28.33 10.74
CA TYR A 43 -8.52 28.53 9.57
C TYR A 43 -9.19 29.38 8.48
N PRO A 44 -8.40 30.13 7.68
CA PRO A 44 -8.92 30.84 6.52
C PRO A 44 -9.46 29.85 5.46
N ARG A 45 -10.45 30.29 4.69
CA ARG A 45 -11.08 29.50 3.62
C ARG A 45 -10.84 30.14 2.26
N GLU A 46 -10.40 29.33 1.31
CA GLU A 46 -10.36 29.72 -0.10
C GLU A 46 -11.73 29.54 -0.74
N ILE A 47 -12.12 30.49 -1.60
CA ILE A 47 -13.41 30.48 -2.27
C ILE A 47 -13.18 30.19 -3.76
N THR A 48 -13.60 29.02 -4.22
CA THR A 48 -13.62 28.64 -5.64
C THR A 48 -14.75 29.35 -6.39
N ARG A 49 -14.47 29.78 -7.63
CA ARG A 49 -15.45 30.50 -8.47
C ARG A 49 -16.63 29.59 -8.84
N GLY A 50 -17.80 29.79 -8.24
CA GLY A 50 -19.05 29.25 -8.79
C GLY A 50 -19.47 30.02 -10.05
N ARG A 51 -19.75 29.32 -11.16
CA ARG A 51 -20.49 29.87 -12.30
C ARG A 51 -21.98 29.78 -11.98
N THR A 52 -22.69 30.90 -11.97
CA THR A 52 -24.15 30.92 -12.04
C THR A 52 -24.55 31.64 -13.32
N LEU A 53 -25.17 30.91 -14.25
CA LEU A 53 -25.84 31.49 -15.40
C LEU A 53 -27.21 32.02 -14.96
N THR A 54 -27.53 33.25 -15.34
CA THR A 54 -28.91 33.75 -15.35
C THR A 54 -29.22 34.31 -16.73
N SER A 55 -30.51 34.33 -17.07
CA SER A 55 -31.06 34.66 -18.40
C SER A 55 -30.80 36.08 -18.92
N LYS A 56 -30.04 36.92 -18.20
CA LYS A 56 -29.68 38.29 -18.61
C LYS A 56 -28.18 38.61 -18.50
N GLY A 57 -27.31 37.60 -18.57
CA GLY A 57 -25.86 37.77 -18.65
C GLY A 57 -25.10 37.71 -17.32
N ILE A 58 -23.76 37.69 -17.43
CA ILE A 58 -22.81 37.42 -16.33
C ILE A 58 -22.79 38.59 -15.34
N ASN A 59 -23.42 38.43 -14.17
CA ASN A 59 -23.36 39.44 -13.12
C ASN A 59 -21.98 39.45 -12.44
N ARG A 60 -21.19 40.50 -12.70
CA ARG A 60 -19.88 40.75 -12.07
C ARG A 60 -20.05 41.38 -10.67
N ARG A 61 -20.27 40.58 -9.62
CA ARG A 61 -19.85 40.97 -8.25
C ARG A 61 -19.20 39.77 -7.55
N LYS A 62 -17.97 39.51 -7.97
CA LYS A 62 -17.08 38.47 -7.41
C LYS A 62 -16.58 38.87 -6.01
N LEU A 63 -16.52 37.90 -5.10
CA LEU A 63 -15.64 37.98 -3.92
C LEU A 63 -14.19 38.16 -4.43
N LYS A 64 -13.41 39.09 -3.84
CA LYS A 64 -12.08 39.45 -4.34
C LYS A 64 -11.08 38.33 -3.99
N LYS A 65 -10.31 37.85 -4.98
CA LYS A 65 -9.35 36.73 -4.83
C LYS A 65 -8.27 37.03 -3.77
N ASP A 66 -7.87 38.30 -3.63
CA ASP A 66 -6.77 38.72 -2.75
C ASP A 66 -7.19 38.95 -1.29
N LYS A 67 -8.42 38.55 -0.92
CA LYS A 67 -8.93 38.73 0.45
C LYS A 67 -9.03 37.40 1.16
N ILE A 68 -8.62 37.41 2.42
CA ILE A 68 -8.76 36.28 3.34
C ILE A 68 -10.19 36.24 3.87
N TYR A 69 -10.84 35.08 3.71
CA TYR A 69 -12.20 34.83 4.15
C TYR A 69 -12.24 33.79 5.28
N PHE A 70 -13.19 33.94 6.18
CA PHE A 70 -13.52 32.99 7.25
C PHE A 70 -14.99 32.62 7.14
N HIS A 71 -15.35 31.43 7.62
CA HIS A 71 -16.75 31.03 7.68
C HIS A 71 -17.46 31.74 8.84
N ILE A 72 -18.71 32.16 8.63
CA ILE A 72 -19.43 33.00 9.60
C ILE A 72 -19.73 32.24 10.90
N ASN A 73 -19.96 30.92 10.83
CA ASN A 73 -20.18 30.11 12.02
C ASN A 73 -18.89 29.98 12.85
N ASP A 74 -17.72 29.91 12.21
CA ASP A 74 -16.43 29.84 12.89
C ASP A 74 -16.16 31.16 13.64
N ILE A 75 -16.53 32.30 13.05
CA ILE A 75 -16.44 33.60 13.74
C ILE A 75 -17.45 33.71 14.89
N ARG A 76 -18.65 33.13 14.76
CA ARG A 76 -19.59 33.03 15.90
C ARG A 76 -19.01 32.16 17.00
N TYR A 77 -18.39 31.05 16.64
CA TYR A 77 -17.70 30.15 17.55
C TYR A 77 -16.51 30.83 18.28
N LEU A 78 -15.74 31.68 17.58
CA LEU A 78 -14.73 32.53 18.23
C LEU A 78 -15.36 33.53 19.21
N GLY A 79 -16.57 34.01 18.89
CA GLY A 79 -17.33 34.93 19.74
C GLY A 79 -17.95 34.27 20.97
N SER A 80 -18.28 32.98 20.89
CA SER A 80 -18.83 32.19 22.00
C SER A 80 -17.69 31.54 22.79
N GLY A 81 -17.46 31.99 24.02
CA GLY A 81 -16.54 31.36 24.96
C GLY A 81 -15.78 32.35 25.83
N ASP A 82 -15.33 31.87 26.98
CA ASP A 82 -14.73 32.69 28.04
C ASP A 82 -13.36 33.28 27.66
N LEU A 83 -12.65 32.64 26.72
CA LEU A 83 -11.34 33.07 26.25
C LEU A 83 -11.39 34.50 25.69
N LEU A 84 -12.43 34.84 24.92
CA LEU A 84 -12.56 36.18 24.35
C LEU A 84 -12.74 37.25 25.44
N SER A 85 -13.50 36.93 26.50
CA SER A 85 -13.63 37.81 27.67
C SER A 85 -12.28 38.04 28.34
N LYS A 86 -11.51 36.96 28.55
CA LYS A 86 -10.17 37.04 29.15
C LYS A 86 -9.20 37.87 28.33
N PHE A 87 -9.22 37.77 27.00
CA PHE A 87 -8.39 38.63 26.13
C PHE A 87 -8.77 40.12 26.27
N ARG A 88 -10.06 40.42 26.44
CA ARG A 88 -10.52 41.79 26.70
C ARG A 88 -10.08 42.27 28.08
N GLU A 89 -10.22 41.46 29.13
CA GLU A 89 -9.73 41.75 30.49
C GLU A 89 -8.23 42.06 30.49
N ILE A 90 -7.41 41.21 29.83
CA ILE A 90 -5.97 41.42 29.68
C ILE A 90 -5.68 42.72 28.94
N SER A 91 -6.41 43.02 27.87
CA SER A 91 -6.24 44.25 27.10
C SER A 91 -6.55 45.51 27.92
N VAL A 92 -7.63 45.47 28.71
CA VAL A 92 -7.99 46.54 29.65
C VAL A 92 -6.91 46.70 30.72
N HIS A 93 -6.43 45.59 31.27
CA HIS A 93 -5.38 45.56 32.29
C HIS A 93 -4.07 46.16 31.79
N ILE A 94 -3.63 45.80 30.59
CA ILE A 94 -2.42 46.37 29.95
C ILE A 94 -2.59 47.89 29.75
N LYS A 95 -3.78 48.36 29.36
CA LYS A 95 -4.06 49.81 29.25
C LYS A 95 -4.00 50.50 30.61
N LYS A 96 -4.55 49.89 31.67
CA LYS A 96 -4.49 50.40 33.04
C LYS A 96 -3.04 50.50 33.51
N HIS A 97 -2.25 49.45 33.36
CA HIS A 97 -0.83 49.43 33.68
C HIS A 97 -0.06 50.54 32.95
N ARG A 98 -0.27 50.71 31.63
CA ARG A 98 0.37 51.79 30.86
C ARG A 98 0.02 53.17 31.41
N ARG A 99 -1.23 53.42 31.80
CA ARG A 99 -1.65 54.69 32.41
C ARG A 99 -0.94 54.95 33.74
N LEU A 100 -0.83 53.93 34.60
CA LEU A 100 -0.12 54.04 35.89
C LEU A 100 1.37 54.35 35.68
N VAL A 101 2.02 53.68 34.73
CA VAL A 101 3.41 53.97 34.34
C VAL A 101 3.57 55.39 33.81
N SER A 102 2.66 55.85 32.94
CA SER A 102 2.69 57.22 32.40
C SER A 102 2.42 58.29 33.46
N ARG A 103 1.74 57.96 34.56
CA ARG A 103 1.50 58.86 35.71
C ARG A 103 2.63 58.86 36.75
N GLY A 104 3.62 57.98 36.61
CA GLY A 104 4.71 57.84 37.58
C GLY A 104 4.34 57.07 38.86
N GLU A 105 3.16 56.45 38.91
CA GLU A 105 2.69 55.64 40.05
C GLU A 105 3.36 54.25 40.04
N HIS A 106 4.66 54.20 40.38
CA HIS A 106 5.50 53.01 40.23
C HIS A 106 5.07 51.82 41.11
N PHE A 107 4.54 52.06 42.30
CA PHE A 107 4.07 51.02 43.22
C PHE A 107 2.82 50.31 42.66
N ASP A 108 1.81 51.09 42.28
CA ASP A 108 0.58 50.57 41.69
C ASP A 108 0.80 49.93 40.32
N ALA A 109 1.76 50.44 39.54
CA ALA A 109 2.19 49.80 38.30
C ALA A 109 2.81 48.40 38.55
N LYS A 110 3.68 48.25 39.55
CA LYS A 110 4.24 46.94 39.93
C LYS A 110 3.15 45.99 40.45
N LEU A 111 2.22 46.48 41.27
CA LEU A 111 1.09 45.69 41.76
C LEU A 111 0.18 45.24 40.61
N ALA A 112 -0.12 46.14 39.68
CA ALA A 112 -0.86 45.81 38.46
C ALA A 112 -0.10 44.79 37.61
N GLN A 113 1.22 44.89 37.47
CA GLN A 113 2.02 43.89 36.74
C GLN A 113 1.91 42.49 37.35
N LYS A 114 1.94 42.40 38.69
CA LYS A 114 1.77 41.14 39.43
C LYS A 114 0.36 40.57 39.30
N ASN A 115 -0.67 41.42 39.35
CA ASN A 115 -2.08 41.02 39.27
C ASN A 115 -2.61 40.92 37.83
N LYS A 116 -1.76 40.54 36.87
CA LYS A 116 -2.19 40.37 35.47
C LYS A 116 -3.14 39.16 35.36
N PRO A 117 -4.34 39.33 34.76
CA PRO A 117 -5.26 38.22 34.60
C PRO A 117 -4.67 37.14 33.68
N PHE A 118 -4.83 35.88 34.06
CA PHE A 118 -4.40 34.72 33.28
C PHE A 118 -5.62 33.98 32.70
N TYR A 119 -5.43 33.33 31.56
CA TYR A 119 -6.39 32.36 31.03
C TYR A 119 -5.77 30.97 31.06
N SER A 120 -6.61 29.95 31.17
CA SER A 120 -6.20 28.55 31.02
C SER A 120 -6.63 28.03 29.65
N LEU A 121 -5.75 27.28 28.99
CA LEU A 121 -6.06 26.63 27.71
C LEU A 121 -6.64 25.22 27.89
N THR A 122 -6.67 24.68 29.11
CA THR A 122 -7.15 23.32 29.39
C THR A 122 -8.55 23.05 28.84
N PRO A 123 -9.56 23.95 28.97
CA PRO A 123 -10.89 23.70 28.41
C PRO A 123 -10.87 23.62 26.88
N ILE A 124 -10.04 24.44 26.23
CA ILE A 124 -9.91 24.52 24.77
C ILE A 124 -9.24 23.26 24.23
N VAL A 125 -8.22 22.76 24.92
CA VAL A 125 -7.57 21.49 24.56
C VAL A 125 -8.58 20.35 24.65
N LYS A 126 -9.36 20.26 25.74
CA LYS A 126 -10.40 19.23 25.91
C LYS A 126 -11.53 19.33 24.90
N GLU A 127 -11.86 20.55 24.44
CA GLU A 127 -12.88 20.78 23.42
C GLU A 127 -12.38 20.36 22.02
N ARG A 128 -11.10 20.61 21.70
CA ARG A 128 -10.48 20.23 20.43
C ARG A 128 -10.16 18.74 20.34
N CYS A 129 -9.68 18.16 21.44
CA CYS A 129 -9.29 16.77 21.56
C CYS A 129 -10.13 16.11 22.68
N PRO A 130 -11.35 15.64 22.39
CA PRO A 130 -12.25 15.08 23.39
C PRO A 130 -11.74 13.73 23.94
N CYS A 131 -11.00 12.98 23.13
CA CYS A 131 -10.40 11.70 23.51
C CYS A 131 -8.88 11.76 23.50
N LEU A 132 -8.25 10.90 24.32
CA LEU A 132 -6.78 10.80 24.39
C LEU A 132 -6.17 10.35 23.05
N VAL A 133 -6.86 9.48 22.31
CA VAL A 133 -6.44 8.99 20.99
C VAL A 133 -6.36 10.13 19.96
N ASP A 134 -7.34 11.04 19.98
CA ASP A 134 -7.32 12.24 19.13
C ASP A 134 -6.15 13.16 19.49
N ALA A 135 -5.90 13.34 20.80
CA ALA A 135 -4.78 14.14 21.29
C ALA A 135 -3.41 13.53 20.94
N LEU A 136 -3.29 12.19 20.91
CA LEU A 136 -2.09 11.49 20.47
C LEU A 136 -1.86 11.63 18.96
N SER A 137 -2.92 11.68 18.15
CA SER A 137 -2.82 11.85 16.70
C SER A 137 -2.33 13.24 16.28
N ASP A 138 -2.66 14.27 17.08
CA ASP A 138 -2.19 15.65 16.89
C ASP A 138 -0.79 15.92 17.51
N LEU A 139 -0.15 14.89 18.07
CA LEU A 139 1.08 15.04 18.86
C LEU A 139 2.35 15.17 17.98
N ASP A 140 2.32 14.65 16.76
CA ASP A 140 3.45 14.66 15.80
C ASP A 140 3.95 16.09 15.52
N ASP A 141 3.03 16.98 15.13
CA ASP A 141 3.32 18.39 14.87
C ASP A 141 3.71 19.12 16.16
N ALA A 142 3.06 18.80 17.28
CA ALA A 142 3.30 19.45 18.57
C ALA A 142 4.71 19.17 19.09
N LEU A 143 5.14 17.91 19.10
CA LEU A 143 6.47 17.49 19.54
C LEU A 143 7.55 18.03 18.61
N SER A 144 7.35 17.95 17.30
CA SER A 144 8.30 18.45 16.31
C SER A 144 8.49 19.96 16.37
N THR A 145 7.41 20.72 16.64
CA THR A 145 7.51 22.18 16.77
C THR A 145 8.18 22.56 18.09
N ILE A 146 7.85 21.86 19.18
CA ILE A 146 8.46 22.09 20.51
C ILE A 146 9.94 21.74 20.51
N SER A 147 10.35 20.65 19.85
CA SER A 147 11.76 20.26 19.74
C SER A 147 12.58 21.31 18.99
N VAL A 148 12.05 21.87 17.90
CA VAL A 148 12.70 22.97 17.18
C VAL A 148 12.88 24.18 18.08
N VAL A 149 11.83 24.63 18.78
CA VAL A 149 11.91 25.81 19.66
C VAL A 149 12.82 25.56 20.87
N ALA A 150 12.91 24.33 21.36
CA ALA A 150 13.83 23.94 22.42
C ALA A 150 15.31 24.11 22.01
N SER A 151 15.64 23.91 20.73
CA SER A 151 16.99 24.05 20.18
C SER A 151 17.34 25.49 19.74
N LEU A 152 16.36 26.40 19.65
CA LEU A 152 16.61 27.78 19.23
C LEU A 152 17.28 28.64 20.32
N PRO A 153 18.12 29.62 19.95
CA PRO A 153 18.63 30.61 20.89
C PRO A 153 17.51 31.54 21.37
N SER A 154 17.56 31.92 22.64
CA SER A 154 16.57 32.83 23.21
C SER A 154 16.84 34.28 22.80
N ASP A 155 15.87 34.92 22.12
CA ASP A 155 15.91 36.34 21.77
C ASP A 155 14.56 37.03 22.02
N LYS A 156 14.50 37.82 23.11
CA LYS A 156 13.29 38.57 23.50
C LYS A 156 12.86 39.60 22.46
N LYS A 157 13.79 40.17 21.67
CA LYS A 157 13.44 41.19 20.67
C LYS A 157 12.65 40.58 19.51
N ARG A 158 13.05 39.38 19.08
CA ARG A 158 12.38 38.61 18.03
C ARG A 158 11.15 37.85 18.53
N GLY A 159 10.92 37.81 19.84
CA GLY A 159 9.72 37.25 20.46
C GLY A 159 9.88 35.85 21.03
N VAL A 160 11.12 35.36 21.15
CA VAL A 160 11.46 34.07 21.76
C VAL A 160 11.80 34.29 23.23
N ASP A 161 10.87 33.96 24.13
CA ASP A 161 11.08 34.13 25.58
C ASP A 161 11.93 32.98 26.15
N PRO A 162 13.03 33.27 26.89
CA PRO A 162 13.83 32.25 27.56
C PRO A 162 12.99 31.30 28.44
N GLN A 163 11.95 31.80 29.11
CA GLN A 163 11.09 30.97 29.96
C GLN A 163 10.27 29.96 29.15
N VAL A 164 9.82 30.34 27.95
CA VAL A 164 9.06 29.45 27.06
C VAL A 164 9.98 28.37 26.50
N VAL A 165 11.20 28.73 26.09
CA VAL A 165 12.21 27.76 25.60
C VAL A 165 12.55 26.74 26.69
N SER A 166 12.77 27.20 27.93
CA SER A 166 13.01 26.32 29.09
C SER A 166 11.82 25.37 29.34
N ARG A 167 10.58 25.86 29.29
CA ARG A 167 9.38 25.01 29.39
C ARG A 167 9.23 24.00 28.25
N CYS A 168 9.62 24.37 27.02
CA CYS A 168 9.62 23.47 25.87
C CYS A 168 10.57 22.29 26.09
N ARG A 169 11.80 22.56 26.55
CA ARG A 169 12.78 21.52 26.91
C ARG A 169 12.23 20.58 27.96
N LEU A 170 11.73 21.11 29.08
CA LEU A 170 11.17 20.31 30.18
C LEU A 170 10.01 19.43 29.71
N THR A 171 9.06 20.00 28.96
CA THR A 171 7.87 19.28 28.49
C THR A 171 8.21 18.16 27.51
N LEU A 172 9.18 18.42 26.61
CA LEU A 172 9.71 17.41 25.70
C LEU A 172 10.38 16.28 26.48
N GLN A 173 11.22 16.60 27.47
CA GLN A 173 11.91 15.61 28.30
C GLN A 173 10.95 14.72 29.09
N HIS A 174 9.87 15.28 29.64
CA HIS A 174 8.82 14.47 30.29
C HIS A 174 8.23 13.43 29.32
N PHE A 175 8.01 13.80 28.06
CA PHE A 175 7.50 12.87 27.05
C PHE A 175 8.54 11.80 26.67
N LEU A 176 9.80 12.20 26.49
CA LEU A 176 10.89 11.26 26.20
C LEU A 176 11.13 10.26 27.36
N LYS A 177 11.01 10.74 28.60
CA LYS A 177 11.09 9.89 29.81
C LYS A 177 10.00 8.84 29.83
N TYR A 178 8.75 9.22 29.53
CA TYR A 178 7.65 8.28 29.37
C TYR A 178 7.95 7.19 28.33
N ILE A 179 8.47 7.55 27.16
CA ILE A 179 8.82 6.59 26.10
C ILE A 179 9.89 5.61 26.61
N SER A 180 10.92 6.11 27.29
CA SER A 180 12.01 5.27 27.81
C SER A 180 11.52 4.26 28.86
N GLU A 181 10.61 4.67 29.76
CA GLU A 181 10.10 3.80 30.83
C GLU A 181 9.09 2.78 30.31
N THR A 182 8.27 3.16 29.34
CA THR A 182 7.25 2.28 28.74
C THR A 182 7.78 1.41 27.62
N LYS A 183 9.00 1.66 27.13
CA LYS A 183 9.66 0.91 26.03
C LYS A 183 8.79 0.85 24.76
N THR A 184 8.15 1.98 24.44
CA THR A 184 7.18 2.10 23.33
C THR A 184 7.81 2.53 22.00
N LEU A 185 9.10 2.86 21.99
CA LEU A 185 9.83 3.25 20.78
C LEU A 185 9.96 2.07 19.81
N LYS A 186 9.59 2.28 18.53
CA LYS A 186 9.58 1.25 17.49
C LYS A 186 10.57 1.50 16.37
N LYS A 187 10.69 2.75 15.91
CA LYS A 187 11.56 3.12 14.79
C LYS A 187 12.38 4.36 15.14
N ALA A 188 13.62 4.40 14.67
CA ALA A 188 14.47 5.57 14.78
C ALA A 188 15.31 5.74 13.51
N PHE A 189 15.52 6.97 13.04
CA PHE A 189 16.29 7.22 11.82
C PHE A 189 17.08 8.51 11.91
N ILE A 190 18.35 8.45 11.51
CA ILE A 190 19.22 9.62 11.44
C ILE A 190 19.12 10.21 10.03
N SER A 191 18.73 11.47 9.95
CA SER A 191 18.66 12.23 8.70
C SER A 191 19.55 13.47 8.78
N VAL A 192 19.77 14.11 7.62
CA VAL A 192 20.40 15.43 7.53
C VAL A 192 19.62 16.49 8.33
N LYS A 193 18.28 16.34 8.45
CA LYS A 193 17.43 17.29 9.18
C LYS A 193 17.47 17.11 10.71
N GLY A 194 17.80 15.91 11.19
CA GLY A 194 17.68 15.54 12.60
C GLY A 194 17.39 14.05 12.79
N TYR A 195 17.00 13.70 14.01
CA TYR A 195 16.63 12.37 14.45
C TYR A 195 15.12 12.19 14.38
N TYR A 196 14.67 11.24 13.59
CA TYR A 196 13.26 10.85 13.49
C TYR A 196 12.99 9.69 14.43
N PHE A 197 11.90 9.76 15.19
CA PHE A 197 11.47 8.73 16.12
C PHE A 197 10.00 8.38 15.88
N GLN A 198 9.68 7.08 16.00
CA GLN A 198 8.31 6.58 16.01
C GLN A 198 8.06 5.80 17.31
N ALA A 199 7.07 6.22 18.09
CA ALA A 199 6.63 5.50 19.28
C ALA A 199 5.19 5.00 19.09
N LEU A 200 4.91 3.78 19.55
CA LEU A 200 3.58 3.18 19.50
C LEU A 200 2.91 3.31 20.88
N ILE A 201 1.98 4.25 21.02
CA ILE A 201 1.29 4.55 22.28
C ILE A 201 -0.21 4.30 22.09
N LEU A 202 -0.79 3.36 22.84
CA LEU A 202 -2.22 3.00 22.75
C LEU A 202 -2.69 2.68 21.30
N ASN A 203 -1.85 1.99 20.53
CA ASN A 203 -2.05 1.68 19.10
C ASN A 203 -2.10 2.90 18.16
N VAL A 204 -1.67 4.08 18.61
CA VAL A 204 -1.40 5.24 17.77
C VAL A 204 0.10 5.36 17.57
N GLU A 205 0.51 5.47 16.31
CA GLU A 205 1.90 5.75 15.95
C GLU A 205 2.15 7.26 16.05
N VAL A 206 3.03 7.66 16.95
CA VAL A 206 3.44 9.07 17.13
C VAL A 206 4.82 9.24 16.51
N THR A 207 4.92 10.07 15.48
CA THR A 207 6.16 10.34 14.74
C THR A 207 6.63 11.77 14.98
N PHE A 208 7.85 11.93 15.48
CA PHE A 208 8.41 13.25 15.78
C PHE A 208 9.88 13.36 15.41
N ILE A 209 10.33 14.59 15.15
CA ILE A 209 11.73 14.91 14.84
C ILE A 209 12.38 15.69 15.98
N ILE A 210 13.61 15.33 16.32
CA ILE A 210 14.52 16.13 17.14
C ILE A 210 15.61 16.68 16.21
N PRO A 211 15.71 18.01 16.02
CA PRO A 211 16.74 18.58 15.15
C PRO A 211 18.15 18.36 15.73
N HIS A 212 19.15 18.39 14.85
CA HIS A 212 20.55 18.42 15.30
C HIS A 212 20.85 19.70 16.08
N GLU A 213 21.62 19.57 17.16
CA GLU A 213 22.01 20.69 18.03
C GLU A 213 23.14 21.49 17.38
N PHE A 214 22.78 22.37 16.46
CA PHE A 214 23.69 23.35 15.86
C PHE A 214 23.40 24.76 16.38
N ALA A 215 24.41 25.63 16.36
CA ALA A 215 24.23 27.05 16.62
C ALA A 215 23.43 27.68 15.46
N GLN A 216 22.10 27.71 15.58
CA GLN A 216 21.21 28.26 14.57
C GLN A 216 21.05 29.77 14.75
N GLN A 217 21.08 30.51 13.64
CA GLN A 217 20.64 31.91 13.62
C GLN A 217 19.15 31.98 13.33
N LEU A 218 18.44 32.89 14.01
CA LEU A 218 17.02 33.10 13.77
C LEU A 218 16.83 33.75 12.39
N PRO A 219 16.06 33.16 11.46
CA PRO A 219 15.75 33.80 10.18
C PRO A 219 14.88 35.05 10.38
N GLU A 220 15.09 36.07 9.55
CA GLU A 220 14.34 37.35 9.65
C GLU A 220 12.94 37.28 9.03
N GLU A 221 12.72 36.32 8.13
CA GLU A 221 11.46 36.14 7.41
C GLU A 221 10.34 35.54 8.28
N VAL A 222 10.68 34.93 9.41
CA VAL A 222 9.74 34.16 10.24
C VAL A 222 9.18 35.02 11.38
N ASP A 223 7.85 35.13 11.45
CA ASP A 223 7.17 35.77 12.58
C ASP A 223 7.03 34.81 13.77
N PHE A 224 8.04 34.83 14.66
CA PHE A 224 8.05 34.02 15.87
C PHE A 224 6.89 34.31 16.83
N ARG A 225 6.21 35.46 16.75
CA ARG A 225 5.07 35.74 17.64
C ARG A 225 3.87 34.85 17.31
N VAL A 226 3.70 34.50 16.04
CA VAL A 226 2.69 33.54 15.59
C VAL A 226 3.08 32.14 16.07
N VAL A 227 4.33 31.73 15.85
CA VAL A 227 4.86 30.43 16.29
C VAL A 227 4.72 30.24 17.80
N MET A 228 5.03 31.27 18.60
CA MET A 228 4.90 31.22 20.06
C MET A 228 3.45 31.01 20.53
N THR A 229 2.46 31.40 19.72
CA THR A 229 1.06 31.12 20.04
C THR A 229 0.71 29.65 19.80
N PHE A 230 1.29 29.01 18.79
CA PHE A 230 1.19 27.56 18.60
C PHE A 230 1.87 26.81 19.74
N ILE A 231 3.09 27.22 20.12
CA ILE A 231 3.84 26.64 21.25
C ILE A 231 3.05 26.73 22.55
N GLU A 232 2.39 27.85 22.82
CA GLU A 232 1.56 28.00 24.02
C GLU A 232 0.44 26.95 24.09
N TYR A 233 -0.21 26.67 22.96
CA TYR A 233 -1.22 25.61 22.86
C TYR A 233 -0.60 24.21 22.97
N TYR A 234 0.49 23.95 22.25
CA TYR A 234 1.17 22.65 22.27
C TYR A 234 1.72 22.31 23.65
N LEU A 235 2.27 23.26 24.40
CA LEU A 235 2.74 23.03 25.76
C LEU A 235 1.62 22.54 26.68
N GLU A 236 0.41 23.11 26.57
CA GLU A 236 -0.74 22.67 27.36
C GLU A 236 -1.32 21.33 26.85
N LEU A 237 -1.30 21.08 25.53
CA LEU A 237 -1.68 19.79 24.95
C LEU A 237 -0.77 18.67 25.47
N ILE A 238 0.54 18.79 25.30
CA ILE A 238 1.51 17.76 25.72
C ILE A 238 1.47 17.59 27.24
N LYS A 239 1.32 18.66 28.01
CA LYS A 239 1.19 18.57 29.47
C LYS A 239 -0.02 17.73 29.90
N LEU A 240 -1.17 17.89 29.25
CA LEU A 240 -2.37 17.10 29.56
C LEU A 240 -2.25 15.65 29.09
N VAL A 241 -1.63 15.43 27.93
CA VAL A 241 -1.32 14.10 27.41
C VAL A 241 -0.36 13.37 28.36
N ASN A 242 0.76 13.99 28.73
CA ASN A 242 1.71 13.43 29.70
C ASN A 242 1.03 13.13 31.03
N PHE A 243 0.27 14.07 31.60
CA PHE A 243 -0.47 13.82 32.83
C PHE A 243 -1.34 12.56 32.76
N LYS A 244 -2.06 12.37 31.64
CA LYS A 244 -2.91 11.19 31.44
C LYS A 244 -2.10 9.92 31.22
N LEU A 245 -1.04 9.97 30.42
CA LEU A 245 -0.16 8.83 30.12
C LEU A 245 0.56 8.31 31.37
N TYR A 246 1.12 9.21 32.19
CA TYR A 246 1.75 8.87 33.46
C TYR A 246 0.75 8.27 34.44
N SER A 247 -0.44 8.89 34.57
CA SER A 247 -1.52 8.37 35.44
C SER A 247 -1.98 6.97 35.02
N MET A 248 -2.02 6.67 33.73
CA MET A 248 -2.39 5.33 33.22
C MET A 248 -1.35 4.26 33.52
N GLN A 249 -0.07 4.63 33.68
CA GLN A 249 1.03 3.72 34.02
C GLN A 249 1.38 3.76 35.51
N HIS A 250 0.55 4.39 36.35
CA HIS A 250 0.78 4.58 37.78
C HIS A 250 2.10 5.29 38.15
N MET A 251 2.54 6.20 37.29
CA MET A 251 3.73 7.03 37.49
C MET A 251 3.35 8.45 37.95
N GLU A 252 4.17 9.08 38.77
CA GLU A 252 3.93 10.45 39.26
C GLU A 252 4.20 11.49 38.17
N TYR A 253 3.30 12.48 38.06
CA TYR A 253 3.47 13.61 37.13
C TYR A 253 3.25 14.96 37.86
N PRO A 254 4.17 15.93 37.73
CA PRO A 254 5.42 15.88 36.95
C PRO A 254 6.46 14.94 37.60
N PRO A 255 7.36 14.33 36.81
CA PRO A 255 8.41 13.46 37.36
C PRO A 255 9.34 14.24 38.29
N VAL A 256 9.72 13.64 39.42
CA VAL A 256 10.59 14.28 40.42
C VAL A 256 12.04 14.22 39.95
N ILE A 257 12.66 15.39 39.78
CA ILE A 257 14.07 15.51 39.39
C ILE A 257 14.94 15.76 40.65
N PRO A 258 15.92 14.88 40.96
CA PRO A 258 16.82 15.06 42.09
C PRO A 258 17.64 16.35 41.98
N GLU A 259 17.97 16.94 43.12
CA GLU A 259 18.70 18.22 43.21
C GLU A 259 19.99 18.33 42.40
N PRO A 260 20.86 17.29 42.28
CA PRO A 260 22.05 17.40 41.43
C PRO A 260 21.74 17.60 39.94
N TYR A 261 20.53 17.26 39.48
CA TYR A 261 20.11 17.31 38.07
C TYR A 261 19.05 18.40 37.78
N LYS A 262 18.77 19.29 38.75
CA LYS A 262 17.77 20.38 38.60
C LYS A 262 18.23 21.54 37.68
N LYS A 263 19.46 21.52 37.15
CA LYS A 263 19.91 22.56 36.22
C LYS A 263 19.27 22.37 34.84
N ILE A 264 18.85 23.49 34.22
CA ILE A 264 18.24 23.49 32.89
C ILE A 264 19.22 22.88 31.87
N GLY A 265 18.88 21.72 31.32
CA GLY A 265 19.72 20.97 30.38
C GLY A 265 20.25 19.63 30.93
N ASP A 266 20.37 19.49 32.25
CA ASP A 266 20.86 18.27 32.92
C ASP A 266 19.73 17.29 33.28
N GLU A 267 18.48 17.69 33.02
CA GLU A 267 17.27 16.91 33.38
C GLU A 267 17.20 15.57 32.61
N PHE A 268 17.90 15.44 31.47
CA PHE A 268 18.05 14.16 30.75
C PHE A 268 19.11 13.24 31.35
N VAL A 269 20.05 13.78 32.15
CA VAL A 269 21.03 12.99 32.93
C VAL A 269 20.30 12.13 33.98
N TYR A 270 19.05 12.47 34.32
CA TYR A 270 18.16 11.64 35.15
C TYR A 270 17.80 10.29 34.51
N MET A 271 18.00 10.08 33.20
CA MET A 271 17.92 8.73 32.61
C MET A 271 19.09 7.80 33.03
N GLN A 272 20.18 8.33 33.57
CA GLN A 272 21.35 7.54 34.01
C GLN A 272 21.11 6.79 35.32
N THR A 273 20.24 7.31 36.20
CA THR A 273 20.03 6.74 37.54
C THR A 273 18.71 5.98 37.59
N ARG A 274 18.78 4.65 37.52
CA ARG A 274 17.66 3.82 37.95
C ARG A 274 17.41 4.04 39.44
N GLY A 275 16.19 4.47 39.77
CA GLY A 275 15.54 3.92 40.94
C GLY A 275 15.27 2.43 40.69
N ASN A 276 15.60 1.59 41.66
CA ASN A 276 15.35 0.14 41.65
C ASN A 276 13.88 -0.17 41.30
N ALA A 277 13.60 -0.50 40.04
CA ALA A 277 12.30 -1.00 39.61
C ALA A 277 12.48 -2.35 38.88
N SER A 278 12.20 -3.41 39.65
CA SER A 278 11.69 -4.73 39.26
C SER A 278 12.17 -5.40 37.95
N ASN A 279 13.20 -6.25 38.07
CA ASN A 279 13.26 -7.69 37.72
C ASN A 279 12.51 -8.29 36.50
N SER A 280 12.19 -7.53 35.45
CA SER A 280 11.62 -8.10 34.21
C SER A 280 12.15 -7.46 32.92
N ASN A 281 13.44 -7.11 32.88
CA ASN A 281 14.06 -6.50 31.68
C ASN A 281 14.29 -7.50 30.55
N LYS A 282 13.20 -7.87 29.86
CA LYS A 282 13.28 -8.37 28.48
C LYS A 282 13.26 -7.16 27.54
N GLY A 283 14.40 -6.82 26.95
CA GLY A 283 14.57 -5.75 25.97
C GLY A 283 15.77 -6.09 25.08
N LEU A 284 15.83 -5.52 23.88
CA LEU A 284 16.88 -5.82 22.89
C LEU A 284 18.30 -5.67 23.47
N PHE A 285 18.52 -4.62 24.27
CA PHE A 285 19.80 -4.34 24.91
C PHE A 285 19.86 -4.79 26.39
N SER A 286 19.05 -5.77 26.78
CA SER A 286 19.08 -6.29 28.15
C SER A 286 20.48 -6.76 28.52
N ASN A 287 20.96 -6.36 29.70
CA ASN A 287 22.30 -6.64 30.24
C ASN A 287 23.48 -5.95 29.53
N LEU A 288 23.24 -5.13 28.51
CA LEU A 288 24.28 -4.31 27.89
C LEU A 288 24.42 -2.97 28.62
N LYS A 289 25.68 -2.58 28.83
CA LYS A 289 26.09 -1.31 29.42
C LYS A 289 26.77 -0.46 28.35
N PHE A 290 26.24 0.73 28.11
CA PHE A 290 26.72 1.65 27.07
C PHE A 290 27.35 2.89 27.69
N PHE A 291 28.51 3.25 27.19
CA PHE A 291 29.13 4.57 27.38
C PHE A 291 29.03 5.37 26.08
N VAL A 292 28.63 6.63 26.16
CA VAL A 292 28.45 7.53 25.01
C VAL A 292 29.56 8.57 25.04
N GLY A 293 30.39 8.62 24.00
CA GLY A 293 31.47 9.60 23.87
C GLY A 293 30.96 11.04 23.76
N ASN A 294 31.75 12.00 24.24
CA ASN A 294 31.39 13.42 24.29
C ASN A 294 31.11 14.05 22.92
N GLU A 295 31.64 13.48 21.84
CA GLU A 295 31.41 13.93 20.46
C GLU A 295 30.04 13.53 19.91
N VAL A 296 29.36 12.60 20.57
CA VAL A 296 28.10 12.02 20.08
C VAL A 296 26.92 12.62 20.84
N PRO A 297 25.82 13.02 20.17
CA PRO A 297 24.69 13.65 20.84
C PRO A 297 23.98 12.68 21.80
N LEU A 298 24.03 13.01 23.09
CA LEU A 298 23.58 12.16 24.17
C LEU A 298 22.07 11.87 24.13
N VAL A 299 21.23 12.90 24.00
CA VAL A 299 19.76 12.80 24.10
C VAL A 299 19.14 11.75 23.14
N PRO A 300 19.37 11.83 21.81
CA PRO A 300 18.76 10.88 20.87
C PRO A 300 19.25 9.45 21.06
N ILE A 301 20.52 9.25 21.44
CA ILE A 301 21.11 7.92 21.62
C ILE A 301 20.66 7.28 22.93
N ALA A 302 20.70 8.06 24.01
CA ALA A 302 20.23 7.62 25.31
C ALA A 302 18.75 7.22 25.28
N LEU A 303 17.92 7.93 24.51
CA LEU A 303 16.53 7.55 24.29
C LEU A 303 16.40 6.15 23.66
N VAL A 304 17.17 5.85 22.61
CA VAL A 304 17.11 4.54 21.94
C VAL A 304 17.60 3.43 22.86
N ILE A 305 18.75 3.63 23.52
CA ILE A 305 19.37 2.64 24.41
C ILE A 305 18.42 2.28 25.56
N THR A 306 17.91 3.30 26.24
CA THR A 306 17.03 3.10 27.41
C THR A 306 15.68 2.50 27.01
N SER A 307 15.09 2.94 25.88
CA SER A 307 13.84 2.36 25.35
C SER A 307 14.01 0.90 24.92
N ALA A 308 15.18 0.52 24.42
CA ALA A 308 15.53 -0.86 24.09
C ALA A 308 15.98 -1.70 25.31
N GLY A 309 16.02 -1.10 26.51
CA GLY A 309 16.30 -1.79 27.78
C GLY A 309 17.78 -1.84 28.20
N GLY A 310 18.66 -1.11 27.52
CA GLY A 310 20.08 -0.98 27.87
C GLY A 310 20.33 -0.03 29.04
N THR A 311 21.51 -0.14 29.64
CA THR A 311 21.94 0.73 30.76
C THR A 311 23.00 1.71 30.29
N LEU A 312 22.83 2.99 30.59
CA LEU A 312 23.84 4.02 30.35
C LEU A 312 24.77 4.12 31.55
N VAL A 313 26.06 4.26 31.30
CA VAL A 313 27.11 4.29 32.31
C VAL A 313 27.96 5.55 32.13
N GLY A 314 28.34 6.19 33.24
CA GLY A 314 29.18 7.39 33.24
C GLY A 314 30.68 7.11 33.15
N ASP A 315 31.11 5.93 33.59
CA ASP A 315 32.52 5.51 33.59
C ASP A 315 32.82 4.50 32.47
N GLU A 316 33.89 4.72 31.72
CA GLU A 316 34.32 3.87 30.59
C GLU A 316 34.65 2.43 31.01
N SER A 317 35.16 2.25 32.23
CA SER A 317 35.61 0.95 32.76
C SER A 317 34.46 -0.04 33.03
N GLU A 318 33.25 0.46 33.18
CA GLU A 318 32.05 -0.33 33.45
C GLU A 318 31.25 -0.66 32.17
N ALA A 319 31.66 -0.12 31.02
CA ALA A 319 30.94 -0.25 29.76
C ALA A 319 31.25 -1.58 29.03
N THR A 320 30.21 -2.15 28.43
CA THR A 320 30.35 -3.28 27.47
C THR A 320 30.51 -2.78 26.04
N HIS A 321 29.86 -1.67 25.71
CA HIS A 321 29.88 -1.02 24.41
C HIS A 321 30.18 0.47 24.59
N MET A 322 31.10 0.99 23.78
CA MET A 322 31.43 2.41 23.71
C MET A 322 30.96 2.96 22.36
N ILE A 323 30.12 3.98 22.40
CA ILE A 323 29.63 4.67 21.22
C ILE A 323 30.52 5.88 20.97
N ILE A 324 31.33 5.82 19.93
CA ILE A 324 32.37 6.80 19.61
C ILE A 324 32.28 7.14 18.13
N ASP A 325 32.49 8.41 17.77
CA ASP A 325 32.53 8.87 16.38
C ASP A 325 33.80 9.68 16.10
N ARG A 326 34.96 9.05 16.33
CA ARG A 326 36.29 9.66 16.11
C ARG A 326 37.09 8.82 15.11
N PRO A 327 37.73 9.44 14.10
CA PRO A 327 38.46 8.69 13.07
C PRO A 327 39.71 7.96 13.59
N ASN A 328 40.34 8.46 14.66
CA ASN A 328 41.58 7.91 15.23
C ASN A 328 41.40 7.58 16.72
N CYS A 329 40.77 6.45 17.04
CA CYS A 329 40.68 5.94 18.42
C CYS A 329 41.46 4.62 18.53
N GLU A 330 42.23 4.45 19.61
CA GLU A 330 42.92 3.18 19.86
C GLU A 330 41.91 2.09 20.26
N PRO A 331 41.96 0.91 19.63
CA PRO A 331 41.03 -0.17 19.93
C PRO A 331 41.26 -0.69 21.35
N ASN A 332 40.21 -0.66 22.18
CA ASN A 332 40.24 -1.25 23.50
C ASN A 332 39.76 -2.71 23.44
N PRO A 333 40.60 -3.72 23.75
CA PRO A 333 40.22 -5.12 23.65
C PRO A 333 39.17 -5.58 24.68
N LYS A 334 38.89 -4.76 25.70
CA LYS A 334 37.91 -5.11 26.76
C LYS A 334 36.49 -4.61 26.45
N VAL A 335 36.33 -3.68 25.51
CA VAL A 335 35.08 -2.97 25.28
C VAL A 335 34.82 -2.83 23.78
N GLU A 336 33.62 -3.19 23.33
CA GLU A 336 33.25 -3.08 21.92
C GLU A 336 33.05 -1.61 21.54
N GLN A 337 33.94 -1.08 20.70
CA GLN A 337 33.86 0.30 20.21
C GLN A 337 33.08 0.34 18.88
N VAL A 338 31.91 0.98 18.90
CA VAL A 338 30.99 1.03 17.75
C VAL A 338 30.56 2.46 17.45
N GLN A 339 30.24 2.73 16.19
CA GLN A 339 29.71 4.00 15.73
C GLN A 339 28.22 4.18 16.08
N PRO A 340 27.71 5.42 16.20
CA PRO A 340 26.34 5.70 16.63
C PRO A 340 25.25 5.00 15.82
N GLN A 341 25.47 4.78 14.51
CA GLN A 341 24.50 4.15 13.62
C GLN A 341 24.08 2.74 14.09
N TYR A 342 24.97 2.01 14.77
CA TYR A 342 24.71 0.66 15.30
C TYR A 342 23.43 0.60 16.13
N VAL A 343 23.23 1.58 17.01
CA VAL A 343 22.10 1.61 17.96
C VAL A 343 20.77 1.78 17.22
N PHE A 344 20.75 2.60 16.17
CA PHE A 344 19.55 2.84 15.36
C PHE A 344 19.22 1.64 14.47
N ASP A 345 20.23 1.06 13.84
CA ASP A 345 20.05 -0.10 12.97
C ASP A 345 19.60 -1.34 13.78
N CYS A 346 20.16 -1.55 14.98
CA CYS A 346 19.72 -2.61 15.89
C CYS A 346 18.25 -2.43 16.31
N LEU A 347 17.84 -1.21 16.66
CA LEU A 347 16.45 -0.92 17.02
C LEU A 347 15.51 -1.24 15.86
N ASN A 348 15.82 -0.78 14.65
CA ASN A 348 14.98 -0.95 13.47
C ASN A 348 14.92 -2.41 12.99
N ALA A 349 16.03 -3.15 13.10
CA ALA A 349 16.07 -4.57 12.81
C ALA A 349 15.43 -5.43 13.92
N ASN A 350 15.20 -4.84 15.10
CA ASN A 350 14.76 -5.51 16.32
C ASN A 350 15.64 -6.73 16.67
N ALA A 351 16.95 -6.61 16.40
CA ALA A 351 17.95 -7.66 16.59
C ALA A 351 19.34 -7.02 16.87
N LEU A 352 20.20 -7.74 17.61
CA LEU A 352 21.59 -7.31 17.83
C LEU A 352 22.38 -7.61 16.55
N LEU A 353 22.85 -6.56 15.88
CA LEU A 353 23.64 -6.68 14.67
C LEU A 353 25.11 -6.98 15.01
N PRO A 354 25.91 -7.52 14.06
CA PRO A 354 27.34 -7.72 14.29
C PRO A 354 28.08 -6.38 14.50
N CYS A 355 28.81 -6.23 15.60
CA CYS A 355 29.56 -5.00 15.90
C CYS A 355 30.67 -4.70 14.86
N ILE A 356 31.19 -5.73 14.17
CA ILE A 356 32.30 -5.65 13.22
C ILE A 356 32.05 -4.63 12.10
N ASP A 357 30.82 -4.57 11.61
CA ASP A 357 30.43 -3.69 10.50
C ASP A 357 30.30 -2.21 10.93
N TYR A 358 30.26 -1.97 12.24
CA TYR A 358 30.07 -0.66 12.86
C TYR A 358 31.29 -0.20 13.66
N GLN A 359 32.43 -0.89 13.55
CA GLN A 359 33.66 -0.50 14.21
C GLN A 359 34.21 0.82 13.66
N ILE A 360 34.97 1.52 14.50
CA ILE A 360 35.62 2.78 14.15
C ILE A 360 36.52 2.58 12.92
N GLY A 361 36.38 3.44 11.91
CA GLY A 361 37.19 3.42 10.69
C GLY A 361 36.71 2.44 9.61
N LYS A 362 35.65 1.65 9.84
CA LYS A 362 34.99 0.84 8.82
C LYS A 362 33.97 1.66 8.03
N GLN A 363 33.69 1.22 6.80
CA GLN A 363 32.63 1.81 5.99
C GLN A 363 31.28 1.28 6.49
N LEU A 364 30.43 2.18 6.99
CA LEU A 364 29.14 1.82 7.56
C LEU A 364 28.17 1.20 6.53
N PRO A 365 27.33 0.24 6.94
CA PRO A 365 26.21 -0.26 6.15
C PRO A 365 25.24 0.85 5.72
N PRO A 366 24.49 0.68 4.62
CA PRO A 366 23.57 1.69 4.15
C PRO A 366 22.43 1.93 5.16
N HIS A 367 22.37 3.16 5.71
CA HIS A 367 21.31 3.56 6.65
C HIS A 367 19.98 3.80 5.93
N LYS A 368 19.14 2.75 5.84
CA LYS A 368 17.83 2.81 5.18
C LYS A 368 16.75 3.36 6.11
N SER A 369 15.84 4.17 5.57
CA SER A 369 14.74 4.74 6.35
C SER A 369 13.67 3.69 6.66
N PRO A 370 13.32 3.46 7.95
CA PRO A 370 12.29 2.51 8.34
C PRO A 370 10.87 3.10 8.22
N PHE A 371 10.76 4.37 7.84
CA PHE A 371 9.50 5.14 7.72
C PHE A 371 8.87 5.07 6.34
N GLN A 372 9.59 4.53 5.35
CA GLN A 372 8.98 4.15 4.11
C GLN A 372 8.04 2.98 4.44
N GLN A 373 6.74 3.14 4.17
CA GLN A 373 5.88 1.98 4.11
C GLN A 373 6.57 0.99 3.17
N PRO A 374 6.60 -0.32 3.49
CA PRO A 374 6.77 -1.26 2.41
C PRO A 374 5.66 -0.88 1.43
N THR A 375 6.05 -0.34 0.28
CA THR A 375 5.25 -0.58 -0.91
C THR A 375 4.93 -2.06 -0.83
N THR A 376 3.65 -2.38 -0.98
CA THR A 376 3.17 -3.76 -0.99
C THR A 376 3.62 -4.39 -2.31
N ASP A 377 4.92 -4.35 -2.54
CA ASP A 377 5.69 -4.99 -3.58
C ASP A 377 6.82 -5.68 -2.79
N VAL A 378 6.48 -6.79 -2.13
CA VAL A 378 7.39 -7.93 -2.25
C VAL A 378 7.04 -8.57 -3.59
N GLU A 379 7.22 -7.79 -4.66
CA GLU A 379 7.55 -8.34 -5.94
C GLU A 379 9.01 -8.75 -5.81
N ILE A 380 9.29 -9.97 -6.24
CA ILE A 380 10.59 -10.28 -6.80
C ILE A 380 10.79 -9.21 -7.87
N VAL A 381 11.60 -8.19 -7.57
CA VAL A 381 11.84 -7.08 -8.48
C VAL A 381 12.62 -7.66 -9.66
N ASP A 382 11.91 -7.99 -10.73
CA ASP A 382 12.50 -8.15 -12.04
C ASP A 382 13.21 -6.84 -12.37
N ALA A 383 14.49 -6.93 -12.73
CA ALA A 383 15.40 -5.81 -12.99
C ALA A 383 14.98 -4.90 -14.19
N SER A 384 13.76 -5.03 -14.69
CA SER A 384 13.24 -4.33 -15.85
C SER A 384 12.47 -3.04 -15.53
N ASP A 385 11.86 -2.92 -14.34
CA ASP A 385 11.01 -1.75 -13.98
C ASP A 385 11.76 -0.57 -13.33
N VAL A 386 12.99 -0.80 -12.86
CA VAL A 386 13.89 0.29 -12.44
C VAL A 386 14.28 1.15 -13.66
N ASP A 387 14.34 0.54 -14.83
CA ASP A 387 14.84 1.14 -16.06
C ASP A 387 13.87 2.17 -16.66
N ASP A 388 12.55 2.02 -16.47
CA ASP A 388 11.56 2.91 -17.10
C ASP A 388 11.29 4.20 -16.32
N LYS A 389 11.35 4.17 -14.98
CA LYS A 389 11.30 5.39 -14.15
C LYS A 389 12.61 6.18 -14.23
N GLU A 390 13.75 5.51 -14.32
CA GLU A 390 15.03 6.17 -14.63
C GLU A 390 15.06 6.71 -16.06
N ARG A 391 14.53 5.99 -17.06
CA ARG A 391 14.41 6.51 -18.44
C ARG A 391 13.56 7.75 -18.54
N ALA A 392 12.48 7.87 -17.77
CA ALA A 392 11.63 9.07 -17.76
C ALA A 392 12.39 10.30 -17.21
N LYS A 393 13.09 10.14 -16.08
CA LYS A 393 13.96 11.20 -15.51
C LYS A 393 15.16 11.50 -16.42
N ASN A 394 15.79 10.48 -16.97
CA ASN A 394 16.90 10.62 -17.91
C ASN A 394 16.45 11.29 -19.22
N LYS A 395 15.20 11.12 -19.66
CA LYS A 395 14.62 11.85 -20.80
C LYS A 395 14.56 13.35 -20.54
N GLU A 396 14.04 13.76 -19.40
CA GLU A 396 13.97 15.19 -19.01
C GLU A 396 15.37 15.80 -18.86
N ILE A 397 16.31 15.05 -18.27
CA ILE A 397 17.72 15.48 -18.13
C ILE A 397 18.39 15.59 -19.51
N THR A 398 18.14 14.63 -20.41
CA THR A 398 18.72 14.62 -21.76
C THR A 398 18.12 15.74 -22.63
N GLU A 399 16.84 16.07 -22.47
CA GLU A 399 16.21 17.20 -23.17
C GLU A 399 16.75 18.56 -22.68
N MET A 400 16.98 18.71 -21.38
CA MET A 400 17.65 19.89 -20.81
C MET A 400 19.11 20.01 -21.29
N GLN A 401 19.86 18.91 -21.35
CA GLN A 401 21.23 18.90 -21.88
C GLN A 401 21.28 19.17 -23.39
N LYS A 402 20.32 18.65 -24.16
CA LYS A 402 20.17 18.97 -25.60
C LYS A 402 19.91 20.45 -25.84
N ALA A 403 19.20 21.13 -24.95
CA ALA A 403 18.96 22.57 -25.05
C ALA A 403 20.26 23.41 -24.96
N MET A 404 21.26 22.93 -24.22
CA MET A 404 22.55 23.59 -23.98
C MET A 404 23.62 23.37 -25.07
N LEU A 405 23.38 22.50 -26.08
CA LEU A 405 24.37 22.19 -27.12
C LEU A 405 24.45 23.22 -28.28
N PRO A 406 25.65 23.46 -28.87
CA PRO A 406 25.84 24.35 -30.02
C PRO A 406 25.04 23.92 -31.26
N LYS A 407 24.58 24.90 -32.06
CA LYS A 407 23.67 24.69 -33.22
C LYS A 407 24.14 23.65 -34.24
N LYS A 408 25.45 23.47 -34.42
CA LYS A 408 26.03 22.48 -35.36
C LYS A 408 25.80 21.03 -34.89
N HIS A 409 25.82 20.76 -33.59
CA HIS A 409 25.58 19.42 -33.02
C HIS A 409 24.07 19.09 -32.94
N LYS A 410 23.21 20.09 -32.68
CA LYS A 410 21.74 19.92 -32.76
C LYS A 410 21.28 19.42 -34.14
N ARG A 411 21.89 19.90 -35.23
CA ARG A 411 21.59 19.47 -36.61
C ARG A 411 22.03 18.05 -36.93
N LEU A 412 23.09 17.55 -36.30
CA LEU A 412 23.56 16.17 -36.50
C LEU A 412 22.65 15.19 -35.75
N LEU A 413 22.28 15.53 -34.52
CA LEU A 413 21.34 14.77 -33.70
C LEU A 413 19.96 14.70 -34.34
N SER A 414 19.46 15.79 -34.92
CA SER A 414 18.18 15.78 -35.63
C SER A 414 18.21 14.87 -36.86
N LYS A 415 19.33 14.78 -37.59
CA LYS A 415 19.46 13.85 -38.73
C LYS A 415 19.47 12.38 -38.29
N ILE A 416 20.11 12.07 -37.17
CA ILE A 416 20.15 10.71 -36.59
C ILE A 416 18.76 10.32 -36.04
N GLU A 417 18.05 11.25 -35.40
CA GLU A 417 16.68 11.03 -34.92
C GLU A 417 15.71 10.81 -36.09
N PHE A 418 15.81 11.60 -37.17
CA PHE A 418 15.01 11.38 -38.38
C PHE A 418 15.27 10.03 -39.05
N ALA A 419 16.51 9.52 -39.03
CA ALA A 419 16.83 8.19 -39.54
C ALA A 419 16.18 7.09 -38.68
N LYS A 420 16.32 7.17 -37.35
CA LYS A 420 15.68 6.22 -36.41
C LYS A 420 14.15 6.23 -36.50
N GLN A 421 13.56 7.40 -36.73
CA GLN A 421 12.12 7.54 -36.88
C GLN A 421 11.62 6.93 -38.20
N ARG A 422 12.42 7.02 -39.27
CA ARG A 422 12.15 6.33 -40.54
C ARG A 422 12.15 4.81 -40.38
N ASP A 423 13.13 4.26 -39.66
CA ASP A 423 13.24 2.82 -39.44
C ASP A 423 12.11 2.29 -38.55
N LYS A 424 11.69 3.07 -37.54
CA LYS A 424 10.57 2.75 -36.67
C LYS A 424 9.23 2.71 -37.43
N ILE A 425 8.99 3.69 -38.31
CA ILE A 425 7.79 3.72 -39.17
C ILE A 425 7.80 2.56 -40.18
N ALA A 426 8.96 2.16 -40.69
CA ALA A 426 9.08 1.00 -41.59
C ALA A 426 8.74 -0.32 -40.88
N MET A 427 9.23 -0.51 -39.65
CA MET A 427 8.91 -1.65 -38.80
C MET A 427 7.42 -1.70 -38.40
N GLU A 428 6.83 -0.56 -38.10
CA GLU A 428 5.42 -0.46 -37.71
C GLU A 428 4.49 -0.74 -38.90
N LYS A 429 4.87 -0.29 -40.10
CA LYS A 429 4.18 -0.67 -41.35
C LYS A 429 4.29 -2.16 -41.66
N LEU A 430 5.41 -2.81 -41.36
CA LEU A 430 5.59 -4.26 -41.50
C LEU A 430 4.73 -5.04 -40.49
N LYS A 431 4.63 -4.58 -39.24
CA LYS A 431 3.74 -5.15 -38.22
C LYS A 431 2.26 -5.09 -38.61
N VAL A 432 1.79 -3.92 -39.05
CA VAL A 432 0.40 -3.75 -39.49
C VAL A 432 0.09 -4.59 -40.75
N LYS A 433 1.10 -4.83 -41.60
CA LYS A 433 0.95 -5.71 -42.78
C LYS A 433 0.88 -7.18 -42.37
N ALA A 434 1.67 -7.61 -41.38
CA ALA A 434 1.62 -8.96 -40.82
C ALA A 434 0.30 -9.24 -40.08
N GLU A 435 -0.20 -8.27 -39.31
CA GLU A 435 -1.50 -8.37 -38.62
C GLU A 435 -2.69 -8.38 -39.59
N ARG A 436 -2.59 -7.70 -40.74
CA ARG A 436 -3.62 -7.78 -41.81
C ARG A 436 -3.65 -9.14 -42.50
N VAL A 437 -2.50 -9.82 -42.61
CA VAL A 437 -2.41 -11.16 -43.20
C VAL A 437 -2.92 -12.22 -42.22
N ALA A 438 -2.63 -12.07 -40.92
CA ALA A 438 -3.12 -12.97 -39.87
C ALA A 438 -4.66 -12.91 -39.66
N LYS A 439 -5.33 -11.83 -40.08
CA LYS A 439 -6.78 -11.65 -39.93
C LYS A 439 -7.60 -12.01 -41.16
N ALA A 440 -6.98 -12.35 -42.29
CA ALA A 440 -7.68 -12.87 -43.45
C ALA A 440 -7.61 -14.40 -43.40
N ASN A 441 -8.75 -15.06 -43.14
CA ASN A 441 -8.90 -16.52 -43.21
C ASN A 441 -8.60 -17.02 -44.63
N LEU A 442 -7.31 -17.18 -44.93
CA LEU A 442 -6.78 -17.69 -46.19
C LEU A 442 -6.46 -19.17 -45.98
N THR A 443 -6.86 -20.00 -46.94
CA THR A 443 -6.62 -21.44 -46.88
C THR A 443 -5.13 -21.73 -47.06
N GLN A 444 -4.68 -22.91 -46.62
CA GLN A 444 -3.28 -23.31 -46.63
C GLN A 444 -2.62 -23.17 -48.02
N SER A 445 -3.38 -23.28 -49.12
CA SER A 445 -2.89 -23.05 -50.49
C SER A 445 -2.66 -21.58 -50.85
N ASP A 446 -3.45 -20.66 -50.30
CA ASP A 446 -3.32 -19.22 -50.62
C ASP A 446 -2.08 -18.59 -49.96
N LEU A 447 -1.68 -19.12 -48.79
CA LEU A 447 -0.45 -18.74 -48.10
C LEU A 447 0.79 -19.22 -48.86
N GLU A 448 0.73 -20.39 -49.50
CA GLU A 448 1.82 -20.93 -50.32
C GLU A 448 2.03 -20.10 -51.60
N ASP A 449 0.96 -19.66 -52.27
CA ASP A 449 1.02 -18.83 -53.49
C ASP A 449 1.55 -17.41 -53.22
N VAL A 450 1.17 -16.79 -52.11
CA VAL A 450 1.68 -15.46 -51.71
C VAL A 450 3.17 -15.50 -51.40
N VAL A 451 3.64 -16.59 -50.78
CA VAL A 451 5.07 -16.81 -50.50
C VAL A 451 5.84 -17.12 -51.79
N TYR A 452 5.25 -17.89 -52.71
CA TYR A 452 5.87 -18.22 -54.01
C TYR A 452 6.04 -16.99 -54.93
N GLN A 453 5.08 -16.06 -54.93
CA GLN A 453 5.15 -14.86 -55.77
C GLN A 453 6.24 -13.87 -55.34
N GLN A 454 6.62 -13.86 -54.06
CA GLN A 454 7.60 -12.94 -53.47
C GLN A 454 9.05 -13.45 -53.46
N LEU A 455 9.30 -14.66 -53.98
CA LEU A 455 10.67 -15.19 -54.10
C LEU A 455 11.45 -14.49 -55.24
N PRO A 456 12.76 -14.21 -55.07
CA PRO A 456 13.63 -13.71 -56.14
C PRO A 456 13.66 -14.66 -57.36
N PRO A 457 13.87 -14.15 -58.59
CA PRO A 457 13.73 -14.93 -59.82
C PRO A 457 14.66 -16.16 -59.92
N GLU A 458 15.75 -16.17 -59.17
CA GLU A 458 16.72 -17.28 -59.09
C GLU A 458 16.20 -18.48 -58.28
N LEU A 459 15.29 -18.25 -57.33
CA LEU A 459 14.69 -19.27 -56.44
C LEU A 459 13.33 -19.79 -56.94
N LYS A 460 12.78 -19.21 -58.02
CA LYS A 460 11.54 -19.68 -58.67
C LYS A 460 11.72 -20.96 -59.51
N ARG A 461 12.94 -21.50 -59.59
CA ARG A 461 13.27 -22.73 -60.33
C ARG A 461 13.23 -24.00 -59.48
N LEU A 462 12.83 -23.90 -58.21
CA LEU A 462 12.80 -25.01 -57.26
C LEU A 462 11.36 -25.28 -56.83
N ASP A 463 10.97 -26.54 -56.91
CA ASP A 463 9.56 -26.94 -57.03
C ASP A 463 8.87 -27.18 -55.66
N SER A 464 9.57 -26.97 -54.53
CA SER A 464 8.96 -27.06 -53.20
C SER A 464 9.62 -26.20 -52.12
N ILE A 465 8.83 -25.78 -51.12
CA ILE A 465 9.26 -25.01 -49.94
C ILE A 465 10.38 -25.70 -49.16
N LYS A 466 10.40 -27.04 -49.15
CA LYS A 466 11.44 -27.84 -48.49
C LYS A 466 12.81 -27.64 -49.14
N GLN A 467 12.86 -27.51 -50.48
CA GLN A 467 14.07 -27.25 -51.24
C GLN A 467 14.56 -25.79 -51.12
N CYS A 468 13.65 -24.83 -50.94
CA CYS A 468 14.02 -23.43 -50.67
C CYS A 468 14.64 -23.26 -49.28
N LEU A 469 14.11 -23.97 -48.28
CA LEU A 469 14.70 -24.04 -46.94
C LEU A 469 16.06 -24.74 -46.97
N GLU A 470 16.18 -25.85 -47.69
CA GLU A 470 17.46 -26.54 -47.89
C GLU A 470 18.49 -25.64 -48.59
N TYR A 471 18.13 -24.94 -49.67
CA TYR A 471 19.03 -24.01 -50.37
C TYR A 471 19.45 -22.81 -49.49
N GLY A 472 18.53 -22.25 -48.69
CA GLY A 472 18.85 -21.19 -47.74
C GLY A 472 19.80 -21.67 -46.64
N ILE A 473 19.55 -22.87 -46.11
CA ILE A 473 20.42 -23.53 -45.14
C ILE A 473 21.78 -23.83 -45.76
N GLU A 474 21.82 -24.26 -47.02
CA GLU A 474 23.04 -24.64 -47.74
C GLU A 474 23.87 -23.42 -48.14
N SER A 475 23.23 -22.29 -48.51
CA SER A 475 23.89 -21.01 -48.77
C SER A 475 24.49 -20.41 -47.50
N VAL A 476 23.79 -20.50 -46.37
CA VAL A 476 24.31 -20.05 -45.06
C VAL A 476 25.42 -20.99 -44.58
N ARG A 477 25.29 -22.30 -44.81
CA ARG A 477 26.39 -23.27 -44.57
C ARG A 477 27.59 -22.96 -45.45
N LYS A 478 27.40 -22.60 -46.72
CA LYS A 478 28.50 -22.26 -47.64
C LYS A 478 29.23 -20.97 -47.22
N SER A 479 28.51 -19.91 -46.84
CA SER A 479 29.14 -18.69 -46.28
C SER A 479 29.83 -18.96 -44.94
N ARG A 480 29.24 -19.80 -44.08
CA ARG A 480 29.88 -20.25 -42.84
C ARG A 480 31.13 -21.05 -43.13
N ASP A 481 31.08 -21.98 -44.08
CA ASP A 481 32.18 -22.89 -44.42
C ASP A 481 33.30 -22.17 -45.20
N GLU A 482 33.00 -21.09 -45.94
CA GLU A 482 33.99 -20.17 -46.51
C GLU A 482 34.73 -19.37 -45.43
N ILE A 483 34.01 -18.85 -44.43
CA ILE A 483 34.59 -18.17 -43.25
C ILE A 483 35.39 -19.17 -42.39
N PHE A 484 34.90 -20.40 -42.25
CA PHE A 484 35.59 -21.47 -41.55
C PHE A 484 36.81 -21.97 -42.33
N SER A 485 36.79 -22.05 -43.66
CA SER A 485 37.92 -22.41 -44.51
C SER A 485 39.03 -21.36 -44.47
N GLU A 486 38.67 -20.07 -44.34
CA GLU A 486 39.61 -18.98 -44.10
C GLU A 486 40.29 -19.10 -42.72
N TYR A 487 39.56 -19.58 -41.71
CA TYR A 487 40.08 -19.88 -40.37
C TYR A 487 40.85 -21.21 -40.27
N GLU A 488 40.45 -22.25 -41.01
CA GLU A 488 41.05 -23.60 -41.03
C GLU A 488 42.42 -23.63 -41.72
N LYS A 489 42.73 -22.69 -42.62
CA LYS A 489 44.09 -22.48 -43.16
C LYS A 489 45.13 -22.20 -42.06
N THR A 490 44.68 -21.83 -40.86
CA THR A 490 45.56 -21.42 -39.76
C THR A 490 45.83 -22.49 -38.70
N LEU A 491 45.07 -23.58 -38.59
CA LEU A 491 45.36 -24.65 -37.61
C LEU A 491 44.63 -25.97 -37.93
N VAL A 492 45.42 -27.04 -38.00
CA VAL A 492 45.02 -28.39 -38.45
C VAL A 492 44.66 -29.31 -37.27
N LEU A 493 43.44 -29.90 -37.33
CA LEU A 493 42.93 -31.20 -36.80
C LEU A 493 43.07 -31.58 -35.30
N PRO A 494 42.40 -32.65 -34.79
CA PRO A 494 41.09 -33.25 -35.11
C PRO A 494 40.14 -33.39 -33.88
N GLN A 495 38.88 -33.73 -34.16
CA GLN A 495 37.72 -33.84 -33.27
C GLN A 495 37.85 -34.86 -32.12
N VAL A 496 37.47 -34.51 -30.86
CA VAL A 496 37.21 -35.49 -29.78
C VAL A 496 36.28 -34.97 -28.66
N ASN A 497 35.46 -35.89 -28.14
CA ASN A 497 34.56 -35.90 -26.95
C ASN A 497 34.96 -35.09 -25.70
N SER A 498 33.92 -34.70 -24.95
CA SER A 498 33.87 -33.81 -23.77
C SER A 498 34.94 -34.06 -22.68
N ASP A 499 35.21 -35.31 -22.31
CA ASP A 499 36.16 -35.59 -21.22
C ASP A 499 37.63 -35.38 -21.64
N ARG A 500 37.92 -35.51 -22.94
CA ARG A 500 39.25 -35.20 -23.48
C ARG A 500 39.48 -33.69 -23.59
N LEU A 501 38.41 -32.90 -23.74
CA LEU A 501 38.46 -31.43 -23.77
C LEU A 501 38.90 -30.86 -22.42
N ARG A 502 38.35 -31.40 -21.32
CA ARG A 502 38.75 -31.06 -19.95
C ARG A 502 40.23 -31.32 -19.73
N LEU A 503 40.70 -32.54 -20.04
CA LEU A 503 42.10 -32.93 -19.87
C LEU A 503 43.06 -32.11 -20.77
N LYS A 504 42.61 -31.67 -21.95
CA LYS A 504 43.38 -30.85 -22.91
C LYS A 504 43.51 -29.40 -22.43
N ASN A 505 42.45 -28.83 -21.85
CA ASN A 505 42.47 -27.49 -21.25
C ASN A 505 43.40 -27.44 -20.03
N THR A 506 43.36 -28.45 -19.15
CA THR A 506 44.26 -28.54 -17.99
C THR A 506 45.72 -28.74 -18.41
N LEU A 507 45.99 -29.59 -19.42
CA LEU A 507 47.34 -29.81 -19.96
C LEU A 507 47.90 -28.61 -20.73
N GLN A 508 47.06 -27.82 -21.44
CA GLN A 508 47.50 -26.60 -22.11
C GLN A 508 47.85 -25.50 -21.12
N LEU A 509 47.10 -25.39 -20.03
CA LEU A 509 47.36 -24.44 -18.96
C LEU A 509 48.63 -24.78 -18.16
N LEU A 510 48.88 -26.07 -17.91
CA LEU A 510 50.11 -26.53 -17.24
C LEU A 510 51.37 -26.43 -18.12
N LYS A 511 51.23 -26.40 -19.46
CA LYS A 511 52.33 -26.22 -20.41
C LYS A 511 52.67 -24.76 -20.69
N ALA A 512 51.78 -23.83 -20.35
CA ALA A 512 51.98 -22.41 -20.52
C ALA A 512 52.81 -21.88 -19.34
N ASN A 513 54.00 -21.34 -19.61
CA ASN A 513 54.84 -20.73 -18.57
C ASN A 513 54.07 -19.65 -17.81
N HIS A 514 54.40 -19.43 -16.53
CA HIS A 514 53.82 -18.35 -15.72
C HIS A 514 53.76 -17.04 -16.51
N ASN A 515 52.59 -16.38 -16.53
CA ASN A 515 52.25 -15.16 -17.28
C ASN A 515 52.04 -15.27 -18.79
N SER A 516 51.93 -16.47 -19.38
CA SER A 516 51.57 -16.59 -20.80
C SER A 516 50.04 -16.64 -21.04
N ALA A 517 49.56 -15.82 -21.97
CA ALA A 517 48.14 -15.77 -22.34
C ALA A 517 47.81 -16.94 -23.27
N CYS A 518 46.89 -17.80 -22.84
CA CYS A 518 46.42 -18.94 -23.61
C CYS A 518 44.92 -18.81 -23.92
N HIS A 519 44.47 -19.45 -24.99
CA HIS A 519 43.05 -19.51 -25.35
C HIS A 519 42.51 -20.90 -25.02
N ILE A 520 41.52 -20.96 -24.13
CA ILE A 520 40.93 -22.20 -23.63
C ILE A 520 39.59 -22.42 -24.33
N ASN A 521 39.29 -23.66 -24.71
CA ASN A 521 38.00 -24.01 -25.32
C ASN A 521 36.93 -24.15 -24.22
N VAL A 522 35.89 -23.32 -24.26
CA VAL A 522 34.86 -23.18 -23.22
C VAL A 522 33.62 -24.05 -23.48
N ALA A 523 33.27 -24.29 -24.75
CA ALA A 523 32.32 -25.33 -25.23
C ALA A 523 32.16 -25.18 -26.75
N ASP A 524 31.88 -26.27 -27.49
CA ASP A 524 31.51 -26.25 -28.92
C ASP A 524 32.34 -25.30 -29.81
N LYS A 525 33.67 -25.33 -29.66
CA LYS A 525 34.64 -24.52 -30.42
C LYS A 525 34.62 -23.01 -30.11
N VAL A 526 34.08 -22.60 -28.97
CA VAL A 526 34.17 -21.23 -28.47
C VAL A 526 35.40 -21.10 -27.56
N TYR A 527 36.32 -20.18 -27.89
CA TYR A 527 37.57 -20.00 -27.15
C TYR A 527 37.59 -18.68 -26.37
N ALA A 528 38.02 -18.72 -25.11
CA ALA A 528 38.21 -17.54 -24.26
C ALA A 528 39.68 -17.38 -23.87
N ARG A 529 40.14 -16.13 -23.80
CA ARG A 529 41.53 -15.79 -23.43
C ARG A 529 41.68 -15.79 -21.91
N ALA A 530 42.67 -16.53 -21.40
CA ALA A 530 42.99 -16.60 -19.98
C ALA A 530 44.51 -16.58 -19.77
N THR A 531 44.95 -16.02 -18.64
CA THR A 531 46.36 -15.96 -18.22
C THR A 531 46.52 -16.69 -16.90
N LEU A 532 47.57 -17.49 -16.78
CA LEU A 532 47.84 -18.27 -15.56
C LEU A 532 49.02 -17.64 -14.80
N ASP A 533 48.78 -17.28 -13.54
CA ASP A 533 49.82 -16.79 -12.64
C ASP A 533 49.69 -17.55 -11.30
N GLY A 534 50.76 -18.25 -10.90
CA GLY A 534 50.71 -19.21 -9.80
C GLY A 534 49.64 -20.31 -9.96
N ASN A 535 48.80 -20.48 -8.92
CA ASN A 535 47.64 -21.40 -8.92
C ASN A 535 46.31 -20.69 -9.32
N ALA A 536 46.38 -19.43 -9.76
CA ALA A 536 45.22 -18.60 -10.04
C ALA A 536 45.07 -18.33 -11.55
N ILE A 537 43.82 -18.33 -12.02
CA ILE A 537 43.48 -18.08 -13.43
C ILE A 537 42.89 -16.68 -13.53
N PHE A 538 43.49 -15.85 -14.40
CA PHE A 538 43.04 -14.49 -14.65
C PHE A 538 42.25 -14.42 -15.96
N VAL A 539 40.98 -14.01 -15.86
CA VAL A 539 40.06 -13.85 -17.01
C VAL A 539 39.76 -12.36 -17.22
N PRO A 540 39.98 -11.79 -18.42
CA PRO A 540 39.74 -10.38 -18.69
C PRO A 540 38.23 -10.08 -18.85
N ILE A 541 37.71 -9.12 -18.10
CA ILE A 541 36.29 -8.69 -18.13
C ILE A 541 36.13 -7.29 -18.77
N GLY A 542 37.15 -6.85 -19.49
CA GLY A 542 37.16 -5.54 -20.16
C GLY A 542 38.59 -5.06 -20.36
N HIS A 543 38.75 -3.84 -20.87
CA HIS A 543 40.07 -3.33 -21.27
C HIS A 543 41.06 -3.07 -20.12
N GLN A 544 40.67 -3.19 -18.84
CA GLN A 544 41.56 -2.90 -17.70
C GLN A 544 41.31 -3.75 -16.43
N PHE A 545 40.41 -4.75 -16.47
CA PHE A 545 40.04 -5.53 -15.29
C PHE A 545 40.21 -7.02 -15.53
N TYR A 546 40.92 -7.69 -14.62
CA TYR A 546 41.12 -9.12 -14.58
C TYR A 546 40.51 -9.66 -13.30
N LEU A 547 39.85 -10.81 -13.38
CA LEU A 547 39.28 -11.48 -12.23
C LEU A 547 40.14 -12.70 -11.91
N GLU A 548 40.72 -12.70 -10.70
CA GLU A 548 41.53 -13.79 -10.16
C GLU A 548 40.60 -14.87 -9.64
N LEU A 549 40.66 -16.06 -10.22
CA LEU A 549 39.75 -17.16 -9.90
C LEU A 549 40.54 -18.40 -9.53
N THR A 550 40.09 -19.09 -8.47
CA THR A 550 40.51 -20.47 -8.22
C THR A 550 39.91 -21.41 -9.27
N LEU A 551 40.51 -22.59 -9.50
CA LEU A 551 40.07 -23.54 -10.53
C LEU A 551 38.55 -23.85 -10.48
N LYS A 552 38.00 -24.00 -9.27
CA LYS A 552 36.56 -24.28 -9.07
C LYS A 552 35.66 -23.05 -9.31
N GLU A 553 36.15 -21.85 -8.99
CA GLU A 553 35.41 -20.61 -9.21
C GLU A 553 35.42 -20.22 -10.69
N ALA A 554 36.51 -20.51 -11.40
CA ALA A 554 36.62 -20.35 -12.84
C ALA A 554 35.61 -21.24 -13.58
N GLU A 555 35.49 -22.51 -13.18
CA GLU A 555 34.49 -23.45 -13.75
C GLU A 555 33.07 -22.89 -13.63
N LYS A 556 32.67 -22.46 -12.43
CA LYS A 556 31.34 -21.89 -12.19
C LYS A 556 31.10 -20.60 -12.98
N TYR A 557 32.09 -19.72 -13.05
CA TYR A 557 32.00 -18.46 -13.82
C TYR A 557 31.79 -18.72 -15.32
N PHE A 558 32.47 -19.72 -15.88
CA PHE A 558 32.34 -20.04 -17.31
C PHE A 558 30.99 -20.67 -17.65
N ASP A 559 30.45 -21.53 -16.80
CA ASP A 559 29.13 -22.14 -16.99
C ASP A 559 28.02 -21.06 -16.98
N GLU A 560 28.07 -20.14 -16.00
CA GLU A 560 27.12 -19.02 -15.92
C GLU A 560 27.25 -18.05 -17.11
N TYR A 561 28.47 -17.83 -17.61
CA TYR A 561 28.72 -16.97 -18.79
C TYR A 561 28.23 -17.62 -20.09
N LEU A 562 28.35 -18.94 -20.22
CA LEU A 562 27.86 -19.71 -21.37
C LEU A 562 26.32 -19.63 -21.45
N GLU A 563 25.64 -19.77 -20.31
CA GLU A 563 24.18 -19.68 -20.22
C GLU A 563 23.69 -18.27 -20.60
N LEU A 564 24.41 -17.23 -20.19
CA LEU A 564 24.13 -15.84 -20.57
C LEU A 564 24.33 -15.58 -22.07
N LEU A 565 25.36 -16.19 -22.69
CA LEU A 565 25.62 -16.09 -24.12
C LEU A 565 24.56 -16.82 -24.95
N LEU A 566 24.10 -17.98 -24.49
CA LEU A 566 23.00 -18.73 -25.10
C LEU A 566 21.71 -17.91 -25.10
N ARG A 567 21.36 -17.30 -23.96
CA ARG A 567 20.20 -16.38 -23.87
C ARG A 567 20.33 -15.17 -24.80
N LYS A 568 21.54 -14.63 -24.98
CA LYS A 568 21.79 -13.52 -25.93
C LYS A 568 21.72 -13.94 -27.39
N LEU A 569 22.03 -15.20 -27.70
CA LEU A 569 21.86 -15.78 -29.04
C LEU A 569 20.38 -16.05 -29.35
N GLU A 570 19.63 -16.57 -28.37
CA GLU A 570 18.18 -16.73 -28.45
C GLU A 570 17.46 -15.40 -28.72
N GLN A 571 17.95 -14.31 -28.16
CA GLN A 571 17.38 -12.96 -28.35
C GLN A 571 17.71 -12.31 -29.71
N ARG A 572 18.67 -12.84 -30.48
CA ARG A 572 19.14 -12.21 -31.73
C ARG A 572 18.59 -12.82 -33.01
N ASN A 573 17.96 -13.99 -32.97
CA ASN A 573 17.52 -14.69 -34.20
C ASN A 573 16.02 -15.07 -34.16
N PRO A 574 15.12 -14.21 -34.68
CA PRO A 574 13.67 -14.36 -34.52
C PRO A 574 13.08 -15.59 -35.23
N LEU A 575 13.81 -16.23 -36.15
CA LEU A 575 13.39 -17.49 -36.79
C LEU A 575 13.58 -18.72 -35.87
N VAL A 576 14.52 -18.67 -34.93
CA VAL A 576 14.74 -19.76 -33.96
C VAL A 576 13.66 -19.75 -32.87
N GLN A 577 13.19 -18.56 -32.48
CA GLN A 577 12.05 -18.41 -31.55
C GLN A 577 10.76 -19.05 -32.10
N CYS A 578 10.47 -18.90 -33.40
CA CYS A 578 9.28 -19.52 -33.98
C CYS A 578 9.37 -21.06 -34.04
N ALA A 579 10.55 -21.62 -34.34
CA ALA A 579 10.71 -23.07 -34.42
C ALA A 579 10.65 -23.75 -33.03
N VAL A 580 11.18 -23.10 -31.99
CA VAL A 580 11.18 -23.63 -30.62
C VAL A 580 9.78 -23.57 -29.99
N VAL A 581 9.01 -22.52 -30.26
CA VAL A 581 7.61 -22.42 -29.79
C VAL A 581 6.72 -23.50 -30.43
N VAL A 582 6.85 -23.73 -31.74
CA VAL A 582 6.09 -24.77 -32.44
C VAL A 582 6.49 -26.17 -31.96
N LEU A 583 7.77 -26.44 -31.69
CA LEU A 583 8.22 -27.74 -31.19
C LEU A 583 7.83 -27.99 -29.71
N LEU A 584 7.72 -26.94 -28.90
CA LEU A 584 7.25 -27.02 -27.51
C LEU A 584 5.73 -27.22 -27.45
N GLU A 585 4.96 -26.59 -28.34
CA GLU A 585 3.50 -26.79 -28.45
C GLU A 585 3.16 -28.22 -28.93
N MET A 586 3.93 -28.76 -29.87
CA MET A 586 3.76 -30.14 -30.35
C MET A 586 4.14 -31.21 -29.29
N ALA A 587 5.11 -30.92 -28.42
CA ALA A 587 5.52 -31.85 -27.35
C ALA A 587 4.51 -31.89 -26.18
N SER A 588 3.70 -30.84 -26.01
CA SER A 588 2.67 -30.78 -24.95
C SER A 588 1.38 -31.52 -25.28
N GLU A 589 1.11 -31.84 -26.56
CA GLU A 589 -0.10 -32.56 -26.98
C GLU A 589 0.02 -34.10 -26.91
N GLU A 590 1.23 -34.67 -26.88
CA GLU A 590 1.41 -36.14 -26.81
C GLU A 590 1.39 -36.71 -25.37
N LEU A 591 1.51 -35.89 -24.32
CA LEU A 591 1.51 -36.36 -22.92
C LEU A 591 0.12 -36.37 -22.24
N ALA A 592 -0.90 -35.78 -22.88
CA ALA A 592 -2.22 -35.58 -22.27
C ALA A 592 -3.23 -36.73 -22.50
N LEU A 593 -2.83 -37.80 -23.19
CA LEU A 593 -3.75 -38.79 -23.75
C LEU A 593 -3.74 -40.18 -23.07
N SER A 594 -3.22 -40.32 -21.84
CA SER A 594 -3.14 -41.65 -21.19
C SER A 594 -3.74 -41.81 -19.79
N ASN A 595 -4.47 -40.84 -19.23
CA ASN A 595 -4.97 -40.97 -17.84
C ASN A 595 -6.45 -40.60 -17.62
N THR A 596 -7.28 -40.58 -18.67
CA THR A 596 -8.68 -40.12 -18.58
C THR A 596 -9.71 -41.22 -18.26
N ASP A 597 -9.32 -42.50 -18.17
CA ASP A 597 -10.27 -43.59 -17.93
C ASP A 597 -10.40 -44.06 -16.46
N ALA A 598 -9.53 -43.59 -15.56
CA ALA A 598 -9.60 -43.95 -14.12
C ALA A 598 -10.43 -42.97 -13.25
N LEU A 599 -10.71 -41.76 -13.74
CA LEU A 599 -11.36 -40.67 -12.97
C LEU A 599 -12.89 -40.61 -13.14
N ARG A 600 -13.46 -41.35 -14.11
CA ARG A 600 -14.91 -41.35 -14.37
C ARG A 600 -15.74 -42.16 -13.35
N ALA A 601 -15.10 -42.86 -12.41
CA ALA A 601 -15.79 -43.72 -11.45
C ALA A 601 -16.08 -43.07 -10.08
N SER A 602 -15.74 -41.79 -9.85
CA SER A 602 -15.86 -41.15 -8.53
C SER A 602 -16.68 -39.86 -8.48
N LEU A 603 -17.41 -39.50 -9.53
CA LEU A 603 -18.20 -38.25 -9.59
C LEU A 603 -19.69 -38.55 -9.70
N ASP A 604 -20.32 -38.85 -8.56
CA ASP A 604 -21.76 -38.61 -8.38
C ASP A 604 -21.92 -37.13 -7.94
N PRO A 605 -22.49 -36.23 -8.77
CA PRO A 605 -22.56 -34.80 -8.47
C PRO A 605 -23.65 -34.43 -7.43
N THR A 606 -24.35 -35.40 -6.86
CA THR A 606 -25.58 -35.19 -6.07
C THR A 606 -25.38 -35.18 -4.55
N LYS A 607 -24.15 -35.33 -4.05
CA LYS A 607 -23.84 -35.19 -2.60
C LYS A 607 -23.15 -33.86 -2.32
N LEU A 608 -23.85 -32.93 -1.66
CA LEU A 608 -23.21 -31.78 -1.01
C LEU A 608 -22.16 -32.28 -0.02
N ASN A 609 -20.92 -31.83 -0.16
CA ASN A 609 -19.81 -32.09 0.79
C ASN A 609 -19.97 -31.33 2.12
N LEU A 610 -21.20 -31.10 2.59
CA LEU A 610 -21.48 -30.46 3.88
C LEU A 610 -21.69 -31.54 4.92
N THR A 611 -20.87 -31.55 5.97
CA THR A 611 -21.07 -32.48 7.08
C THR A 611 -22.21 -31.99 7.99
N PRO A 612 -23.29 -32.79 8.17
CA PRO A 612 -24.38 -32.43 9.06
C PRO A 612 -23.92 -32.34 10.53
N LEU A 613 -24.57 -31.48 11.32
CA LEU A 613 -24.25 -31.32 12.74
C LEU A 613 -24.52 -32.59 13.57
N GLU A 614 -25.36 -33.49 13.07
CA GLU A 614 -25.69 -34.77 13.70
C GLU A 614 -24.45 -35.66 13.90
N CYS A 615 -23.40 -35.46 13.10
CA CYS A 615 -22.11 -36.13 13.30
C CYS A 615 -21.51 -35.87 14.69
N LEU A 616 -21.83 -34.74 15.33
CA LEU A 616 -21.39 -34.41 16.68
C LEU A 616 -21.98 -35.33 17.77
N LEU A 617 -23.11 -35.99 17.50
CA LEU A 617 -23.70 -36.99 18.41
C LEU A 617 -22.74 -38.15 18.64
N SER A 618 -22.03 -38.58 17.60
CA SER A 618 -21.03 -39.66 17.67
C SER A 618 -19.86 -39.34 18.61
N LYS A 619 -19.61 -38.04 18.88
CA LYS A 619 -18.58 -37.55 19.78
C LYS A 619 -19.11 -37.29 21.20
N GLY A 620 -20.34 -37.73 21.49
CA GLY A 620 -20.95 -37.69 22.82
C GLY A 620 -21.49 -36.31 23.21
N LEU A 621 -21.95 -35.51 22.24
CA LEU A 621 -22.79 -34.34 22.48
C LEU A 621 -24.27 -34.74 22.51
N LEU A 622 -25.08 -34.02 23.28
CA LEU A 622 -26.51 -34.32 23.41
C LEU A 622 -27.29 -33.70 22.24
N PRO A 623 -28.44 -34.29 21.82
CA PRO A 623 -29.32 -33.69 20.81
C PRO A 623 -29.72 -32.25 21.14
N ARG A 624 -29.99 -31.97 22.42
CA ARG A 624 -30.29 -30.62 22.91
C ARG A 624 -29.18 -29.60 22.63
N ASP A 625 -27.91 -30.02 22.68
CA ASP A 625 -26.79 -29.12 22.39
C ASP A 625 -26.75 -28.75 20.89
N ILE A 626 -27.17 -29.68 20.01
CA ILE A 626 -27.30 -29.44 18.57
C ILE A 626 -28.46 -28.48 18.29
N ASP A 627 -29.60 -28.65 18.97
CA ASP A 627 -30.75 -27.75 18.83
C ASP A 627 -30.37 -26.30 19.19
N ILE A 628 -29.63 -26.11 20.29
CA ILE A 628 -29.10 -24.79 20.69
C ILE A 628 -28.18 -24.20 19.62
N LEU A 629 -27.34 -25.01 18.99
CA LEU A 629 -26.45 -24.55 17.90
C LEU A 629 -27.23 -24.15 16.65
N LYS A 630 -28.28 -24.91 16.29
CA LYS A 630 -29.18 -24.60 15.19
C LYS A 630 -29.96 -23.31 15.45
N GLU A 631 -30.50 -23.13 16.66
CA GLU A 631 -31.16 -21.88 17.08
C GLU A 631 -30.19 -20.68 17.05
N ALA A 632 -28.90 -20.90 17.31
CA ALA A 632 -27.86 -19.88 17.22
C ALA A 632 -27.38 -19.59 15.78
N GLY A 633 -27.96 -20.25 14.77
CA GLY A 633 -27.65 -20.00 13.35
C GLY A 633 -26.51 -20.83 12.77
N TYR A 634 -26.05 -21.87 13.48
CA TYR A 634 -25.06 -22.82 12.98
C TYR A 634 -25.77 -24.06 12.48
N SER A 635 -25.71 -24.31 11.18
CA SER A 635 -26.40 -25.43 10.53
C SER A 635 -25.46 -26.56 10.08
N THR A 636 -24.16 -26.28 9.91
CA THR A 636 -23.16 -27.25 9.44
C THR A 636 -21.94 -27.33 10.34
N LEU A 637 -21.18 -28.42 10.23
CA LEU A 637 -19.98 -28.65 11.02
C LEU A 637 -18.85 -27.66 10.67
N GLU A 638 -18.70 -27.31 9.38
CA GLU A 638 -17.70 -26.39 8.88
C GLU A 638 -17.96 -24.96 9.39
N CYS A 639 -19.23 -24.53 9.40
CA CYS A 639 -19.64 -23.28 10.05
C CYS A 639 -19.16 -23.22 11.50
N LEU A 640 -19.34 -24.31 12.24
CA LEU A 640 -18.96 -24.40 13.64
C LEU A 640 -17.44 -24.44 13.82
N ALA A 641 -16.72 -25.08 12.90
CA ALA A 641 -15.26 -25.15 12.88
C ALA A 641 -14.62 -23.76 12.72
N TYR A 642 -15.15 -22.89 11.86
CA TYR A 642 -14.60 -21.55 11.59
C TYR A 642 -14.93 -20.49 12.67
N VAL A 643 -15.91 -20.74 13.54
CA VAL A 643 -16.34 -19.77 14.55
C VAL A 643 -15.36 -19.69 15.73
N PRO A 644 -14.94 -18.51 16.21
CA PRO A 644 -14.05 -18.44 17.37
C PRO A 644 -14.72 -18.94 18.65
N GLN A 645 -13.95 -19.58 19.54
CA GLN A 645 -14.44 -20.12 20.81
C GLN A 645 -15.23 -19.10 21.64
N ARG A 646 -14.78 -17.83 21.67
CA ARG A 646 -15.45 -16.73 22.36
C ARG A 646 -16.90 -16.50 21.90
N SER A 647 -17.19 -16.68 20.60
CA SER A 647 -18.54 -16.51 20.07
C SER A 647 -19.47 -17.65 20.47
N LEU A 648 -18.95 -18.88 20.58
CA LEU A 648 -19.71 -20.02 21.08
C LEU A 648 -20.01 -19.92 22.57
N LEU A 649 -19.06 -19.40 23.36
CA LEU A 649 -19.26 -19.15 24.80
C LEU A 649 -20.33 -18.09 25.09
N ALA A 650 -20.64 -17.22 24.12
CA ALA A 650 -21.69 -16.22 24.27
C ALA A 650 -23.11 -16.82 24.12
N ILE A 651 -23.23 -18.05 23.61
CA ILE A 651 -24.52 -18.73 23.41
C ILE A 651 -24.99 -19.26 24.77
N LYS A 652 -26.19 -18.83 25.17
CA LYS A 652 -26.81 -19.28 26.42
C LYS A 652 -27.01 -20.79 26.38
N GLY A 653 -26.52 -21.49 27.40
CA GLY A 653 -26.66 -22.96 27.54
C GLY A 653 -25.42 -23.78 27.18
N LEU A 654 -24.38 -23.16 26.61
CA LEU A 654 -23.10 -23.82 26.37
C LEU A 654 -22.09 -23.44 27.47
N SER A 655 -21.58 -24.45 28.18
CA SER A 655 -20.49 -24.28 29.15
C SER A 655 -19.12 -24.33 28.46
N GLU A 656 -18.09 -23.83 29.13
CA GLU A 656 -16.72 -23.83 28.59
C GLU A 656 -16.23 -25.22 28.18
N GLN A 657 -16.46 -26.22 29.04
CA GLN A 657 -16.15 -27.63 28.75
C GLN A 657 -16.89 -28.17 27.52
N LYS A 658 -18.16 -27.78 27.33
CA LYS A 658 -18.94 -28.19 26.14
C LYS A 658 -18.38 -27.57 24.87
N VAL A 659 -18.03 -26.27 24.91
CA VAL A 659 -17.47 -25.59 23.74
C VAL A 659 -16.10 -26.18 23.37
N GLU A 660 -15.27 -26.52 24.35
CA GLU A 660 -14.00 -27.20 24.10
C GLU A 660 -14.21 -28.57 23.46
N LYS A 661 -15.18 -29.35 23.95
CA LYS A 661 -15.56 -30.64 23.36
C LYS A 661 -16.08 -30.50 21.92
N ILE A 662 -16.92 -29.50 21.66
CA ILE A 662 -17.40 -29.17 20.30
C ILE A 662 -16.22 -28.84 19.39
N LYS A 663 -15.29 -27.99 19.84
CA LYS A 663 -14.12 -27.60 19.05
C LYS A 663 -13.14 -28.76 18.82
N GLY A 664 -12.97 -29.63 19.80
CA GLY A 664 -12.21 -30.88 19.64
C GLY A 664 -12.84 -31.78 18.58
N ALA A 665 -14.15 -31.99 18.65
CA ALA A 665 -14.89 -32.77 17.67
C ALA A 665 -14.78 -32.19 16.24
N CYS A 666 -14.92 -30.87 16.08
CA CYS A 666 -14.74 -30.22 14.77
C CYS A 666 -13.33 -30.39 14.21
N LYS A 667 -12.28 -30.37 15.04
CA LYS A 667 -10.89 -30.57 14.57
C LYS A 667 -10.60 -32.00 14.10
N GLU A 668 -11.30 -32.99 14.66
CA GLU A 668 -11.16 -34.39 14.25
C GLU A 668 -11.97 -34.72 12.99
N LEU A 669 -13.08 -34.01 12.78
CA LEU A 669 -14.04 -34.29 11.71
C LEU A 669 -13.85 -33.37 10.49
N CYS A 670 -13.20 -32.21 10.66
CA CYS A 670 -12.87 -31.28 9.57
C CYS A 670 -11.36 -31.17 9.40
N ASP A 671 -10.90 -31.20 8.15
CA ASP A 671 -9.50 -30.94 7.79
C ASP A 671 -9.19 -29.44 7.86
N LEU A 672 -8.79 -28.98 9.05
CA LEU A 672 -8.43 -27.57 9.34
C LEU A 672 -6.91 -27.32 9.33
N GLY A 673 -6.14 -28.30 8.87
CA GLY A 673 -4.67 -28.31 8.93
C GLY A 673 -3.98 -27.73 7.70
N PHE A 674 -2.65 -27.80 7.71
CA PHE A 674 -1.84 -27.48 6.54
C PHE A 674 -2.04 -28.53 5.45
N CYS A 675 -2.18 -28.08 4.20
CA CYS A 675 -2.15 -28.95 3.03
C CYS A 675 -1.01 -28.53 2.07
N PRO A 676 -0.46 -29.46 1.27
CA PRO A 676 0.47 -29.12 0.21
C PRO A 676 -0.17 -28.16 -0.81
N ALA A 677 0.62 -27.22 -1.33
CA ALA A 677 0.14 -26.25 -2.33
C ALA A 677 -0.42 -26.94 -3.60
N SER A 678 0.11 -28.11 -3.97
CA SER A 678 -0.39 -28.91 -5.10
C SER A 678 -1.82 -29.42 -4.88
N ALA A 679 -2.15 -29.87 -3.67
CA ALA A 679 -3.50 -30.33 -3.35
C ALA A 679 -4.49 -29.16 -3.37
N TYR A 680 -4.09 -28.00 -2.87
CA TYR A 680 -4.91 -26.78 -2.94
C TYR A 680 -5.10 -26.29 -4.38
N PHE A 681 -4.06 -26.38 -5.22
CA PHE A 681 -4.15 -26.05 -6.65
C PHE A 681 -5.20 -26.91 -7.37
N GLN A 682 -5.15 -28.24 -7.18
CA GLN A 682 -6.15 -29.16 -7.74
C GLN A 682 -7.56 -28.88 -7.22
N ALA A 683 -7.70 -28.55 -5.93
CA ALA A 683 -9.00 -28.15 -5.36
C ALA A 683 -9.54 -26.87 -6.01
N ARG A 684 -8.67 -25.90 -6.33
CA ARG A 684 -9.06 -24.66 -7.03
C ARG A 684 -9.42 -24.87 -8.50
N GLU A 685 -8.79 -25.80 -9.20
CA GLU A 685 -9.16 -26.15 -10.58
C GLU A 685 -10.61 -26.66 -10.68
N ASN A 686 -11.11 -27.28 -9.61
CA ASN A 686 -12.48 -27.78 -9.54
C ASN A 686 -13.52 -26.71 -9.14
N LEU A 687 -13.13 -25.45 -8.89
CA LEU A 687 -14.07 -24.39 -8.56
C LEU A 687 -14.89 -23.99 -9.80
N ILE A 688 -16.20 -23.90 -9.62
CA ILE A 688 -17.11 -23.53 -10.70
C ILE A 688 -17.04 -22.02 -10.93
N LYS A 689 -16.93 -21.63 -12.20
CA LYS A 689 -17.11 -20.25 -12.66
C LYS A 689 -18.30 -20.23 -13.63
N PHE A 690 -19.18 -19.24 -13.49
CA PHE A 690 -20.37 -19.14 -14.33
C PHE A 690 -20.46 -17.82 -15.09
N THR A 691 -21.12 -17.88 -16.24
CA THR A 691 -21.19 -16.78 -17.20
C THR A 691 -21.88 -15.54 -16.63
N THR A 692 -21.34 -14.37 -16.99
CA THR A 692 -21.94 -13.06 -16.77
C THR A 692 -23.02 -12.71 -17.79
N GLY A 693 -23.18 -13.53 -18.84
CA GLY A 693 -24.04 -13.28 -19.99
C GLY A 693 -23.39 -12.49 -21.12
N SER A 694 -22.14 -12.05 -20.97
CA SER A 694 -21.35 -11.38 -22.00
C SER A 694 -20.02 -12.11 -22.18
N SER A 695 -19.70 -12.50 -23.42
CA SER A 695 -18.44 -13.18 -23.73
C SER A 695 -17.22 -12.28 -23.48
N GLN A 696 -17.36 -10.95 -23.65
CA GLN A 696 -16.29 -10.00 -23.34
C GLN A 696 -16.01 -9.90 -21.83
N LEU A 697 -17.06 -9.90 -21.01
CA LEU A 697 -16.90 -9.92 -19.55
C LEU A 697 -16.35 -11.25 -19.05
N ASP A 698 -16.81 -12.36 -19.63
CA ASP A 698 -16.31 -13.70 -19.26
C ASP A 698 -14.85 -13.88 -19.67
N GLY A 699 -14.45 -13.30 -20.81
CA GLY A 699 -13.05 -13.23 -21.24
C GLY A 699 -12.18 -12.40 -20.29
N LEU A 700 -12.70 -11.26 -19.82
CA LEU A 700 -12.02 -10.43 -18.81
C LEU A 700 -11.84 -11.19 -17.49
N LEU A 701 -12.84 -11.96 -17.07
CA LEU A 701 -12.83 -12.72 -15.81
C LEU A 701 -12.24 -14.13 -15.93
N GLN A 702 -11.78 -14.53 -17.13
CA GLN A 702 -11.27 -15.88 -17.41
C GLN A 702 -12.23 -16.98 -16.95
N GLY A 703 -13.48 -16.92 -17.42
CA GLY A 703 -14.52 -17.93 -17.16
C GLY A 703 -15.74 -17.42 -16.37
N GLY A 704 -15.79 -16.13 -16.04
CA GLY A 704 -16.95 -15.51 -15.37
C GLY A 704 -16.80 -15.39 -13.85
N ILE A 705 -17.91 -15.43 -13.11
CA ILE A 705 -17.92 -15.22 -11.65
C ILE A 705 -17.54 -16.51 -10.92
N GLU A 706 -16.51 -16.47 -10.09
CA GLU A 706 -15.98 -17.59 -9.30
C GLU A 706 -16.84 -17.85 -8.04
N THR A 707 -17.17 -19.12 -7.79
CA THR A 707 -17.81 -19.57 -6.54
C THR A 707 -16.83 -19.66 -5.36
N GLY A 708 -17.30 -19.52 -4.12
CA GLY A 708 -16.46 -19.58 -2.93
C GLY A 708 -15.64 -18.30 -2.67
N SER A 709 -16.06 -17.19 -3.29
CA SER A 709 -15.36 -15.90 -3.23
C SER A 709 -16.34 -14.73 -3.20
N ILE A 710 -15.91 -13.58 -2.66
CA ILE A 710 -16.68 -12.33 -2.67
C ILE A 710 -16.22 -11.46 -3.84
N THR A 711 -17.16 -11.19 -4.75
CA THR A 711 -16.99 -10.24 -5.85
C THR A 711 -17.71 -8.94 -5.56
N GLU A 712 -16.97 -7.83 -5.43
CA GLU A 712 -17.52 -6.49 -5.27
C GLU A 712 -17.71 -5.81 -6.63
N VAL A 713 -18.93 -5.35 -6.93
CA VAL A 713 -19.23 -4.54 -8.12
C VAL A 713 -19.57 -3.12 -7.71
N PHE A 714 -18.72 -2.16 -8.05
CA PHE A 714 -18.90 -0.77 -7.66
C PHE A 714 -18.86 0.18 -8.86
N GLY A 715 -19.52 1.33 -8.72
CA GLY A 715 -19.63 2.30 -9.80
C GLY A 715 -20.71 3.33 -9.56
N GLU A 716 -20.78 4.31 -10.46
CA GLU A 716 -21.77 5.38 -10.36
C GLU A 716 -23.21 4.92 -10.56
N PHE A 717 -24.14 5.83 -10.29
CA PHE A 717 -25.51 5.65 -10.70
C PHE A 717 -25.59 5.39 -12.22
N LYS A 718 -26.51 4.51 -12.64
CA LYS A 718 -26.78 4.15 -14.05
C LYS A 718 -25.70 3.30 -14.76
N THR A 719 -24.69 2.79 -14.05
CA THR A 719 -23.62 1.97 -14.68
C THR A 719 -23.96 0.50 -14.92
N GLY A 720 -25.13 0.04 -14.46
CA GLY A 720 -25.61 -1.33 -14.73
C GLY A 720 -25.36 -2.36 -13.61
N LYS A 721 -24.92 -1.94 -12.41
CA LYS A 721 -24.66 -2.84 -11.27
C LYS A 721 -25.81 -3.83 -10.98
N THR A 722 -27.00 -3.33 -10.69
CA THR A 722 -28.19 -4.18 -10.45
C THR A 722 -28.59 -4.99 -11.69
N GLN A 723 -28.32 -4.52 -12.90
CA GLN A 723 -28.63 -5.28 -14.13
C GLN A 723 -27.69 -6.48 -14.30
N LEU A 724 -26.42 -6.33 -13.93
CA LEU A 724 -25.49 -7.45 -13.82
C LEU A 724 -25.98 -8.45 -12.78
N CYS A 725 -26.37 -8.00 -11.59
CA CYS A 725 -26.94 -8.87 -10.56
C CYS A 725 -28.20 -9.61 -11.04
N HIS A 726 -29.14 -8.96 -11.72
CA HIS A 726 -30.32 -9.64 -12.31
C HIS A 726 -29.92 -10.70 -13.34
N THR A 727 -28.89 -10.44 -14.13
CA THR A 727 -28.41 -11.40 -15.15
C THR A 727 -27.78 -12.62 -14.47
N LEU A 728 -26.93 -12.39 -13.47
CA LEU A 728 -26.29 -13.46 -12.69
C LEU A 728 -27.29 -14.33 -11.92
N ALA A 729 -28.40 -13.75 -11.42
CA ALA A 729 -29.47 -14.49 -10.76
C ALA A 729 -30.19 -15.51 -11.68
N VAL A 730 -30.09 -15.32 -13.00
CA VAL A 730 -30.60 -16.26 -14.01
C VAL A 730 -29.49 -17.21 -14.47
N THR A 731 -28.30 -16.69 -14.81
CA THR A 731 -27.22 -17.52 -15.35
C THR A 731 -26.67 -18.54 -14.35
N CYS A 732 -26.76 -18.28 -13.03
CA CYS A 732 -26.37 -19.26 -12.02
C CYS A 732 -27.26 -20.51 -12.02
N GLN A 733 -28.48 -20.42 -12.57
CA GLN A 733 -29.43 -21.53 -12.65
C GLN A 733 -29.21 -22.40 -13.89
N LEU A 734 -28.37 -21.97 -14.82
CA LEU A 734 -28.08 -22.75 -16.03
C LEU A 734 -27.34 -24.05 -15.70
N PRO A 735 -27.48 -25.08 -16.56
CA PRO A 735 -26.65 -26.28 -16.51
C PRO A 735 -25.16 -25.95 -16.57
N VAL A 736 -24.33 -26.79 -15.96
CA VAL A 736 -22.88 -26.60 -15.96
C VAL A 736 -22.32 -26.66 -17.39
N GLU A 737 -22.92 -27.46 -18.28
CA GLU A 737 -22.52 -27.53 -19.69
C GLU A 737 -22.78 -26.22 -20.46
N ARG A 738 -23.70 -25.38 -19.96
CA ARG A 738 -24.00 -24.04 -20.48
C ARG A 738 -23.34 -22.93 -19.66
N SER A 739 -22.23 -23.24 -18.98
CA SER A 739 -21.48 -22.30 -18.13
C SER A 739 -22.31 -21.71 -16.97
N GLY A 740 -23.21 -22.53 -16.40
CA GLY A 740 -23.96 -22.22 -15.17
C GLY A 740 -23.49 -22.99 -13.94
N CYS A 741 -24.28 -22.96 -12.87
CA CYS A 741 -23.97 -23.61 -11.58
C CYS A 741 -25.04 -24.60 -11.07
N GLU A 742 -26.16 -24.74 -11.79
CA GLU A 742 -27.33 -25.54 -11.39
C GLU A 742 -27.80 -25.27 -9.95
N GLY A 743 -27.81 -24.00 -9.53
CA GLY A 743 -28.17 -23.64 -8.16
C GLY A 743 -29.13 -22.48 -8.08
N LYS A 744 -29.89 -22.45 -6.98
CA LYS A 744 -30.80 -21.34 -6.64
C LYS A 744 -30.03 -20.07 -6.32
N CYS A 745 -30.72 -18.93 -6.41
CA CYS A 745 -30.16 -17.62 -6.07
C CYS A 745 -30.83 -17.07 -4.81
N LEU A 746 -30.05 -16.50 -3.90
CA LEU A 746 -30.54 -15.73 -2.75
C LEU A 746 -30.22 -14.25 -2.95
N TRP A 747 -31.21 -13.39 -2.79
CA TRP A 747 -31.10 -11.95 -3.03
C TRP A 747 -31.51 -11.16 -1.80
N ILE A 748 -30.55 -10.41 -1.24
CA ILE A 748 -30.78 -9.44 -0.17
C ILE A 748 -30.72 -8.04 -0.76
N ASP A 749 -31.85 -7.34 -0.77
CA ASP A 749 -32.01 -6.03 -1.36
C ASP A 749 -32.12 -4.95 -0.28
N SER A 750 -31.28 -3.94 -0.35
CA SER A 750 -31.33 -2.79 0.56
C SER A 750 -31.89 -1.52 -0.08
N GLU A 751 -31.91 -1.45 -1.41
CA GLU A 751 -32.33 -0.26 -2.16
C GLU A 751 -33.75 -0.39 -2.73
N GLY A 752 -34.32 -1.60 -2.74
CA GLY A 752 -35.62 -1.89 -3.36
C GLY A 752 -35.55 -1.91 -4.89
N THR A 753 -34.43 -2.34 -5.46
CA THR A 753 -34.12 -2.28 -6.90
C THR A 753 -34.41 -3.58 -7.65
N PHE A 754 -34.72 -4.68 -6.95
CA PHE A 754 -35.10 -5.95 -7.57
C PHE A 754 -36.41 -5.82 -8.36
N ARG A 755 -36.42 -6.25 -9.63
CA ARG A 755 -37.58 -6.19 -10.52
C ARG A 755 -37.81 -7.56 -11.18
N PRO A 756 -38.81 -8.35 -10.76
CA PRO A 756 -39.09 -9.68 -11.31
C PRO A 756 -39.31 -9.68 -12.83
N GLU A 757 -39.86 -8.60 -13.38
CA GLU A 757 -40.10 -8.47 -14.82
C GLU A 757 -38.79 -8.50 -15.63
N ARG A 758 -37.68 -8.06 -15.03
CA ARG A 758 -36.35 -8.17 -15.65
C ARG A 758 -35.87 -9.61 -15.68
N ILE A 759 -36.13 -10.40 -14.62
CA ILE A 759 -35.78 -11.82 -14.57
C ILE A 759 -36.49 -12.58 -15.70
N VAL A 760 -37.78 -12.31 -15.93
CA VAL A 760 -38.55 -12.95 -17.02
C VAL A 760 -37.91 -12.69 -18.39
N ALA A 761 -37.54 -11.43 -18.66
CA ALA A 761 -36.91 -11.06 -19.93
C ALA A 761 -35.53 -11.74 -20.14
N ILE A 762 -34.76 -11.88 -19.07
CA ILE A 762 -33.44 -12.53 -19.09
C ILE A 762 -33.59 -14.06 -19.22
N ALA A 763 -34.52 -14.67 -18.48
CA ALA A 763 -34.81 -16.11 -18.55
C ALA A 763 -35.18 -16.54 -19.98
N ASN A 764 -36.00 -15.74 -20.66
CA ASN A 764 -36.36 -15.99 -22.07
C ASN A 764 -35.14 -15.99 -23.00
N ARG A 765 -34.14 -15.13 -22.76
CA ARG A 765 -32.89 -15.10 -23.55
C ARG A 765 -32.09 -16.39 -23.38
N PHE A 766 -32.04 -16.92 -22.16
CA PHE A 766 -31.30 -18.13 -21.84
C PHE A 766 -32.13 -19.42 -21.95
N GLU A 767 -33.30 -19.35 -22.58
CA GLU A 767 -34.21 -20.50 -22.81
C GLU A 767 -34.66 -21.21 -21.52
N LEU A 768 -34.72 -20.49 -20.40
CA LEU A 768 -35.23 -20.99 -19.14
C LEU A 768 -36.72 -20.66 -18.98
N MET A 769 -37.49 -21.57 -18.37
CA MET A 769 -38.88 -21.30 -18.04
C MET A 769 -38.96 -20.18 -16.98
N PRO A 770 -39.63 -19.03 -17.28
CA PRO A 770 -39.62 -17.89 -16.37
C PRO A 770 -40.26 -18.16 -15.00
N GLY A 771 -41.27 -19.03 -14.95
CA GLY A 771 -41.92 -19.43 -13.70
C GLY A 771 -40.93 -20.11 -12.74
N ASP A 772 -40.33 -21.19 -13.20
CA ASP A 772 -39.30 -21.94 -12.45
C ASP A 772 -38.12 -21.04 -12.05
N CYS A 773 -37.68 -20.19 -12.98
CA CYS A 773 -36.57 -19.26 -12.73
C CYS A 773 -36.88 -18.28 -11.60
N LEU A 774 -38.13 -17.81 -11.50
CA LEU A 774 -38.58 -16.92 -10.42
C LEU A 774 -38.72 -17.67 -9.10
N GLU A 775 -39.24 -18.91 -9.09
CA GLU A 775 -39.36 -19.75 -7.89
C GLU A 775 -37.99 -20.11 -7.29
N ASN A 776 -36.96 -20.18 -8.12
CA ASN A 776 -35.58 -20.45 -7.72
C ASN A 776 -34.81 -19.22 -7.21
N ILE A 777 -35.42 -18.04 -7.20
CA ILE A 777 -34.84 -16.81 -6.63
C ILE A 777 -35.56 -16.47 -5.33
N VAL A 778 -34.85 -16.60 -4.20
CA VAL A 778 -35.35 -16.20 -2.88
C VAL A 778 -34.97 -14.74 -2.64
N TYR A 779 -35.97 -13.89 -2.42
CA TYR A 779 -35.80 -12.44 -2.24
C TYR A 779 -36.15 -12.00 -0.82
N ALA A 780 -35.30 -11.16 -0.22
CA ALA A 780 -35.58 -10.45 1.02
C ALA A 780 -35.16 -8.98 0.92
N LYS A 781 -35.98 -8.08 1.48
CA LYS A 781 -35.66 -6.66 1.57
C LYS A 781 -35.19 -6.29 2.97
N ALA A 782 -33.93 -5.87 3.09
CA ALA A 782 -33.36 -5.35 4.32
C ALA A 782 -33.79 -3.89 4.54
N HIS A 783 -34.14 -3.55 5.78
CA HIS A 783 -34.66 -2.22 6.15
C HIS A 783 -33.70 -1.38 6.99
N ASN A 784 -32.74 -2.02 7.66
CA ASN A 784 -31.70 -1.41 8.48
C ASN A 784 -30.50 -2.38 8.56
N THR A 785 -29.36 -1.91 9.07
CA THR A 785 -28.13 -2.72 9.09
C THR A 785 -28.20 -3.96 9.97
N ASP A 786 -29.02 -3.96 11.02
CA ASP A 786 -29.16 -5.13 11.91
C ASP A 786 -30.01 -6.22 11.24
N HIS A 787 -31.13 -5.86 10.63
CA HIS A 787 -31.96 -6.76 9.82
C HIS A 787 -31.16 -7.34 8.64
N GLN A 788 -30.26 -6.56 8.04
CA GLN A 788 -29.37 -7.07 7.00
C GLN A 788 -28.45 -8.22 7.51
N MET A 789 -28.02 -8.17 8.78
CA MET A 789 -27.26 -9.25 9.41
C MET A 789 -28.15 -10.45 9.75
N GLU A 790 -29.35 -10.22 10.27
CA GLU A 790 -30.33 -11.27 10.60
C GLU A 790 -30.68 -12.11 9.36
N LEU A 791 -30.88 -11.47 8.20
CA LEU A 791 -31.13 -12.16 6.93
C LEU A 791 -29.98 -13.09 6.50
N LEU A 792 -28.74 -12.82 6.89
CA LEU A 792 -27.63 -13.77 6.63
C LEU A 792 -27.74 -15.03 7.48
N VAL A 793 -28.30 -14.94 8.68
CA VAL A 793 -28.53 -16.10 9.57
C VAL A 793 -29.69 -16.95 9.02
N GLU A 794 -30.72 -16.32 8.48
CA GLU A 794 -31.79 -17.05 7.78
C GLU A 794 -31.27 -17.71 6.50
N ALA A 795 -30.39 -17.01 5.76
CA ALA A 795 -29.74 -17.54 4.57
C ALA A 795 -28.94 -18.83 4.84
N THR A 796 -28.17 -18.91 5.93
CA THR A 796 -27.43 -20.14 6.27
C THR A 796 -28.34 -21.33 6.57
N THR A 797 -29.55 -21.07 7.06
CA THR A 797 -30.57 -22.11 7.30
C THR A 797 -31.15 -22.61 5.99
N MET A 798 -31.47 -21.71 5.07
CA MET A 798 -31.97 -22.07 3.74
C MET A 798 -30.93 -22.82 2.91
N MET A 799 -29.67 -22.37 2.94
CA MET A 799 -28.56 -23.01 2.22
C MET A 799 -28.19 -24.40 2.74
N ALA A 800 -28.58 -24.73 3.98
CA ALA A 800 -28.42 -26.08 4.51
C ALA A 800 -29.49 -27.06 4.00
N GLN A 801 -30.65 -26.56 3.56
CA GLN A 801 -31.78 -27.39 3.10
C GLN A 801 -31.79 -27.59 1.59
N ALA A 802 -31.32 -26.60 0.83
CA ALA A 802 -31.29 -26.64 -0.62
C ALA A 802 -29.98 -26.07 -1.16
N ARG A 803 -29.59 -26.50 -2.37
CA ARG A 803 -28.40 -25.99 -3.05
C ARG A 803 -28.65 -24.59 -3.61
N PHE A 804 -27.90 -23.62 -3.11
CA PHE A 804 -27.76 -22.30 -3.72
C PHE A 804 -26.41 -22.20 -4.43
N ALA A 805 -26.35 -21.44 -5.52
CA ALA A 805 -25.11 -21.13 -6.23
C ALA A 805 -24.65 -19.70 -6.01
N LEU A 806 -25.58 -18.79 -5.74
CA LEU A 806 -25.32 -17.35 -5.74
C LEU A 806 -26.05 -16.65 -4.59
N LEU A 807 -25.33 -15.79 -3.88
CA LEU A 807 -25.84 -14.83 -2.90
C LEU A 807 -25.56 -13.41 -3.39
N ILE A 808 -26.60 -12.63 -3.66
CA ILE A 808 -26.53 -11.23 -4.06
C ILE A 808 -26.90 -10.34 -2.88
N VAL A 809 -26.07 -9.31 -2.62
CA VAL A 809 -26.41 -8.21 -1.70
C VAL A 809 -26.39 -6.88 -2.47
N ASP A 810 -27.56 -6.35 -2.81
CA ASP A 810 -27.73 -5.14 -3.61
C ASP A 810 -28.41 -4.01 -2.80
N SER A 811 -27.72 -3.02 -2.24
CA SER A 811 -26.27 -2.90 -2.10
C SER A 811 -25.79 -3.19 -0.67
N ALA A 812 -24.53 -3.61 -0.53
CA ALA A 812 -23.96 -3.91 0.78
C ALA A 812 -23.79 -2.66 1.66
N THR A 813 -23.70 -1.46 1.07
CA THR A 813 -23.32 -0.24 1.80
C THR A 813 -24.41 0.82 1.92
N ALA A 814 -25.56 0.70 1.24
CA ALA A 814 -26.62 1.71 1.27
C ALA A 814 -27.15 1.98 2.69
N LEU A 815 -27.55 0.93 3.42
CA LEU A 815 -28.08 1.07 4.80
C LEU A 815 -27.02 1.64 5.75
N TYR A 816 -25.76 1.19 5.61
CA TYR A 816 -24.64 1.72 6.38
C TYR A 816 -24.38 3.22 6.17
N ARG A 817 -24.88 3.83 5.10
CA ARG A 817 -24.79 5.29 4.88
C ARG A 817 -25.96 6.05 5.50
N ALA A 818 -27.10 5.39 5.68
CA ALA A 818 -28.30 5.98 6.25
C ALA A 818 -28.29 5.87 7.78
N ASP A 819 -27.94 4.68 8.30
CA ASP A 819 -28.08 4.34 9.72
C ASP A 819 -26.95 4.93 10.57
N TYR A 820 -25.76 5.13 9.99
CA TYR A 820 -24.61 5.71 10.68
C TYR A 820 -24.24 7.06 10.07
N THR A 821 -24.36 8.14 10.85
CA THR A 821 -24.17 9.50 10.34
C THR A 821 -23.11 10.28 11.11
N GLY A 822 -22.33 11.08 10.38
CA GLY A 822 -21.26 11.88 10.97
C GLY A 822 -19.97 11.10 11.26
N ARG A 823 -18.92 11.84 11.68
CA ARG A 823 -17.58 11.25 11.89
C ARG A 823 -17.46 10.44 13.18
N GLY A 824 -18.27 10.75 14.21
CA GLY A 824 -18.20 10.08 15.51
C GLY A 824 -18.66 8.62 15.50
N GLU A 825 -19.52 8.23 14.55
CA GLU A 825 -20.06 6.88 14.43
C GLU A 825 -19.26 5.99 13.47
N LEU A 826 -18.21 6.53 12.85
CA LEU A 826 -17.42 5.82 11.84
C LEU A 826 -16.83 4.53 12.39
N ALA A 827 -16.32 4.52 13.61
CA ALA A 827 -15.73 3.33 14.23
C ALA A 827 -16.77 2.21 14.39
N MET A 828 -17.96 2.53 14.89
CA MET A 828 -19.06 1.56 15.05
C MET A 828 -19.54 1.02 13.71
N ARG A 829 -19.74 1.92 12.72
CA ARG A 829 -20.09 1.56 11.34
C ARG A 829 -19.08 0.58 10.74
N GLN A 830 -17.79 0.90 10.84
CA GLN A 830 -16.71 0.08 10.29
C GLN A 830 -16.63 -1.28 11.00
N MET A 831 -16.79 -1.32 12.33
CA MET A 831 -16.83 -2.59 13.08
C MET A 831 -18.03 -3.46 12.68
N HIS A 832 -19.22 -2.85 12.52
CA HIS A 832 -20.42 -3.57 12.11
C HIS A 832 -20.30 -4.10 10.67
N LEU A 833 -19.81 -3.27 9.73
CA LEU A 833 -19.55 -3.68 8.35
C LEU A 833 -18.52 -4.82 8.28
N CYS A 834 -17.47 -4.77 9.11
CA CYS A 834 -16.48 -5.85 9.18
C CYS A 834 -17.13 -7.19 9.58
N ARG A 835 -18.02 -7.20 10.59
CA ARG A 835 -18.73 -8.42 10.98
C ARG A 835 -19.61 -8.95 9.85
N PHE A 836 -20.30 -8.06 9.14
CA PHE A 836 -21.18 -8.42 8.02
C PHE A 836 -20.39 -9.07 6.87
N LEU A 837 -19.28 -8.45 6.46
CA LEU A 837 -18.41 -8.99 5.40
C LEU A 837 -17.75 -10.31 5.80
N ARG A 838 -17.39 -10.48 7.08
CA ARG A 838 -16.87 -11.76 7.60
C ARG A 838 -17.94 -12.86 7.62
N ALA A 839 -19.20 -12.51 7.88
CA ALA A 839 -20.31 -13.45 7.80
C ALA A 839 -20.53 -13.90 6.34
N LEU A 840 -20.47 -12.98 5.37
CA LEU A 840 -20.52 -13.30 3.94
C LEU A 840 -19.37 -14.22 3.51
N GLN A 841 -18.14 -13.93 3.95
CA GLN A 841 -17.00 -14.78 3.63
C GLN A 841 -17.20 -16.20 4.17
N ARG A 842 -17.66 -16.31 5.41
CA ARG A 842 -17.96 -17.62 6.01
C ARG A 842 -19.04 -18.38 5.23
N ILE A 843 -20.06 -17.68 4.72
CA ILE A 843 -21.08 -18.29 3.86
C ILE A 843 -20.45 -18.82 2.55
N ALA A 844 -19.59 -18.02 1.91
CA ALA A 844 -18.87 -18.43 0.71
C ALA A 844 -18.00 -19.67 0.96
N ASP A 845 -17.22 -19.67 2.04
CA ASP A 845 -16.31 -20.77 2.40
C ASP A 845 -17.07 -22.04 2.79
N THR A 846 -18.20 -21.91 3.50
CA THR A 846 -18.98 -23.06 3.99
C THR A 846 -19.74 -23.72 2.86
N PHE A 847 -20.56 -22.95 2.13
CA PHE A 847 -21.51 -23.50 1.16
C PHE A 847 -20.95 -23.53 -0.26
N GLY A 848 -19.75 -22.99 -0.49
CA GLY A 848 -19.16 -22.88 -1.82
C GLY A 848 -19.97 -22.01 -2.77
N VAL A 849 -20.71 -21.02 -2.25
CA VAL A 849 -21.54 -20.12 -3.05
C VAL A 849 -20.73 -18.93 -3.57
N ALA A 850 -21.07 -18.42 -4.74
CA ALA A 850 -20.59 -17.12 -5.19
C ALA A 850 -21.30 -16.01 -4.40
N VAL A 851 -20.54 -15.06 -3.84
CA VAL A 851 -21.11 -13.89 -3.17
C VAL A 851 -20.84 -12.65 -4.01
N VAL A 852 -21.91 -12.02 -4.51
CA VAL A 852 -21.80 -10.78 -5.29
C VAL A 852 -22.40 -9.64 -4.50
N ILE A 853 -21.59 -8.65 -4.17
CA ILE A 853 -22.03 -7.45 -3.47
C ILE A 853 -21.95 -6.25 -4.39
N THR A 854 -22.98 -5.41 -4.39
CA THR A 854 -22.90 -4.11 -5.07
C THR A 854 -22.49 -3.03 -4.09
N ASN A 855 -21.74 -2.05 -4.60
CA ASN A 855 -21.27 -0.92 -3.81
C ASN A 855 -21.40 0.42 -4.56
N GLN A 856 -21.50 1.49 -3.79
CA GLN A 856 -21.61 2.86 -4.26
C GLN A 856 -20.24 3.55 -4.26
N VAL A 857 -20.13 4.65 -5.01
CA VAL A 857 -18.92 5.48 -5.04
C VAL A 857 -19.14 6.83 -4.34
N LEU A 858 -18.04 7.40 -3.86
CA LEU A 858 -17.94 8.78 -3.37
C LEU A 858 -16.96 9.56 -4.23
N SER A 859 -17.26 10.82 -4.49
CA SER A 859 -16.32 11.74 -5.13
C SER A 859 -15.32 12.27 -4.12
N ARG A 860 -14.03 12.14 -4.38
CA ARG A 860 -13.01 12.91 -3.62
C ARG A 860 -13.00 14.34 -4.15
N VAL A 861 -13.35 15.29 -3.28
CA VAL A 861 -13.25 16.72 -3.59
C VAL A 861 -11.85 17.19 -3.23
N ASP A 862 -10.85 16.80 -4.02
CA ASP A 862 -9.50 17.35 -3.92
C ASP A 862 -9.37 18.57 -4.85
N PRO A 863 -8.98 19.75 -4.33
CA PRO A 863 -8.72 20.93 -5.13
C PRO A 863 -7.70 20.70 -6.25
N MET A 864 -6.70 19.83 -6.09
CA MET A 864 -5.67 19.58 -7.11
C MET A 864 -6.12 18.62 -8.22
N ALA A 865 -6.80 17.53 -7.90
CA ALA A 865 -7.25 16.53 -8.89
C ALA A 865 -8.26 17.14 -9.90
N SER A 866 -9.05 18.10 -9.42
CA SER A 866 -10.04 18.83 -10.23
C SER A 866 -9.42 19.69 -11.35
N PHE A 867 -8.11 20.04 -11.27
CA PHE A 867 -7.42 20.81 -12.31
C PHE A 867 -7.00 19.97 -13.52
N PHE A 868 -6.85 18.66 -13.36
CA PHE A 868 -6.36 17.75 -14.41
C PHE A 868 -7.45 16.86 -15.02
N GLY A 869 -8.73 17.14 -14.74
CA GLY A 869 -9.86 16.46 -15.38
C GLY A 869 -10.15 15.04 -14.89
N GLY A 870 -9.45 14.56 -13.86
CA GLY A 870 -9.74 13.28 -13.22
C GLY A 870 -10.67 13.46 -12.02
N SER A 871 -11.91 12.97 -12.12
CA SER A 871 -12.74 12.76 -10.93
C SER A 871 -12.32 11.45 -10.28
N ASP A 872 -11.49 11.49 -9.24
CA ASP A 872 -11.17 10.31 -8.44
C ASP A 872 -12.43 9.86 -7.68
N LYS A 873 -13.04 8.79 -8.17
CA LYS A 873 -14.20 8.13 -7.57
C LYS A 873 -13.69 6.97 -6.75
N VAL A 874 -14.06 6.95 -5.48
CA VAL A 874 -13.58 5.94 -4.53
C VAL A 874 -14.76 5.14 -4.02
N PRO A 875 -14.68 3.80 -3.95
CA PRO A 875 -15.74 2.96 -3.40
C PRO A 875 -15.99 3.26 -1.91
N VAL A 876 -17.24 3.06 -1.47
CA VAL A 876 -17.66 3.24 -0.08
C VAL A 876 -17.20 2.05 0.78
N GLY A 877 -16.96 2.25 2.07
CA GLY A 877 -16.60 1.19 3.02
C GLY A 877 -15.14 1.17 3.44
N GLY A 878 -14.30 1.98 2.77
CA GLY A 878 -12.89 2.17 3.13
C GLY A 878 -12.08 0.87 3.06
N ASN A 879 -11.02 0.80 3.86
CA ASN A 879 -10.08 -0.32 3.81
C ASN A 879 -10.71 -1.66 4.25
N ILE A 880 -11.76 -1.63 5.09
CA ILE A 880 -12.44 -2.87 5.51
C ILE A 880 -13.11 -3.57 4.33
N MET A 881 -13.80 -2.82 3.47
CA MET A 881 -14.39 -3.38 2.25
C MET A 881 -13.29 -3.83 1.27
N ALA A 882 -12.25 -3.01 1.12
CA ALA A 882 -11.14 -3.29 0.20
C ALA A 882 -10.38 -4.59 0.52
N HIS A 883 -10.18 -4.92 1.80
CA HIS A 883 -9.51 -6.15 2.19
C HIS A 883 -10.43 -7.38 2.29
N ALA A 884 -11.75 -7.17 2.35
CA ALA A 884 -12.70 -8.26 2.50
C ALA A 884 -13.16 -8.83 1.14
N SER A 885 -13.18 -8.00 0.09
CA SER A 885 -13.53 -8.43 -1.26
C SER A 885 -12.28 -8.92 -1.99
N GLN A 886 -12.32 -10.13 -2.54
CA GLN A 886 -11.19 -10.70 -3.27
C GLN A 886 -11.11 -10.12 -4.68
N THR A 887 -12.24 -10.02 -5.38
CA THR A 887 -12.28 -9.47 -6.74
C THR A 887 -13.19 -8.25 -6.77
N ARG A 888 -12.71 -7.15 -7.37
CA ARG A 888 -13.38 -5.85 -7.37
C ARG A 888 -13.52 -5.34 -8.79
N LEU A 889 -14.75 -5.13 -9.22
CA LEU A 889 -15.12 -4.70 -10.56
C LEU A 889 -15.64 -3.26 -10.54
N PHE A 890 -14.99 -2.39 -11.31
CA PHE A 890 -15.38 -1.00 -11.47
C PHE A 890 -16.20 -0.81 -12.75
N LEU A 891 -17.47 -0.46 -12.61
CA LEU A 891 -18.37 -0.17 -13.72
C LEU A 891 -18.46 1.34 -13.98
N ARG A 892 -18.25 1.76 -15.23
CA ARG A 892 -18.40 3.14 -15.69
C ARG A 892 -19.22 3.23 -16.99
N ASN A 893 -19.89 4.37 -17.17
CA ASN A 893 -20.62 4.63 -18.40
C ASN A 893 -19.64 4.93 -19.56
N SER A 894 -19.96 4.45 -20.75
CA SER A 894 -19.27 4.79 -22.01
C SER A 894 -20.24 5.50 -22.96
N ARG A 895 -19.89 5.61 -24.25
CA ARG A 895 -20.71 6.29 -25.27
C ARG A 895 -21.97 5.47 -25.58
N GLY A 896 -23.12 6.15 -25.68
CA GLY A 896 -24.40 5.51 -25.97
C GLY A 896 -24.82 4.50 -24.89
N ASP A 897 -25.23 3.32 -25.33
CA ASP A 897 -25.68 2.23 -24.45
C ASP A 897 -24.55 1.29 -24.01
N SER A 898 -23.31 1.58 -24.39
CA SER A 898 -22.13 0.84 -23.91
C SER A 898 -21.76 1.22 -22.47
N ARG A 899 -21.23 0.24 -21.74
CA ARG A 899 -20.68 0.33 -20.39
C ARG A 899 -19.31 -0.34 -20.39
N ILE A 900 -18.43 0.11 -19.51
CA ILE A 900 -17.09 -0.47 -19.36
C ILE A 900 -16.98 -1.06 -17.97
N CYS A 901 -16.55 -2.31 -17.90
CA CYS A 901 -16.12 -2.99 -16.68
C CYS A 901 -14.60 -2.99 -16.65
N LYS A 902 -14.00 -2.54 -15.55
CA LYS A 902 -12.56 -2.63 -15.27
C LYS A 902 -12.33 -3.52 -14.06
N ILE A 903 -11.38 -4.46 -14.14
CA ILE A 903 -10.86 -5.13 -12.94
C ILE A 903 -10.06 -4.10 -12.14
N TYR A 904 -10.56 -3.79 -10.95
CA TYR A 904 -9.95 -2.82 -10.04
C TYR A 904 -8.96 -3.49 -9.08
N ASP A 905 -9.25 -4.71 -8.67
CA ASP A 905 -8.41 -5.52 -7.77
C ASP A 905 -8.80 -7.00 -7.92
N SER A 906 -7.82 -7.90 -7.95
CA SER A 906 -8.02 -9.35 -7.97
C SER A 906 -6.71 -10.06 -7.60
N PRO A 907 -6.75 -11.17 -6.84
CA PRO A 907 -5.54 -11.93 -6.50
C PRO A 907 -4.97 -12.73 -7.68
N SER A 908 -5.74 -12.96 -8.75
CA SER A 908 -5.35 -13.83 -9.87
C SER A 908 -5.46 -13.18 -11.25
N LEU A 909 -6.36 -12.20 -11.40
CA LEU A 909 -6.62 -11.60 -12.70
C LEU A 909 -5.81 -10.30 -12.87
N PRO A 910 -5.13 -10.10 -14.02
CA PRO A 910 -4.45 -8.84 -14.31
C PRO A 910 -5.45 -7.69 -14.51
N GLU A 911 -4.98 -6.44 -14.37
CA GLU A 911 -5.81 -5.29 -14.72
C GLU A 911 -6.23 -5.35 -16.20
N GLY A 912 -7.53 -5.26 -16.44
CA GLY A 912 -8.11 -5.26 -17.78
C GLY A 912 -9.43 -4.52 -17.82
N GLU A 913 -9.87 -4.16 -19.04
CA GLU A 913 -11.17 -3.56 -19.30
C GLU A 913 -11.93 -4.35 -20.37
N ALA A 914 -13.24 -4.46 -20.21
CA ALA A 914 -14.15 -5.02 -21.21
C ALA A 914 -15.37 -4.12 -21.38
N VAL A 915 -15.93 -4.13 -22.59
CA VAL A 915 -17.11 -3.35 -22.95
C VAL A 915 -18.32 -4.27 -22.98
N PHE A 916 -19.42 -3.84 -22.40
CA PHE A 916 -20.69 -4.56 -22.42
C PHE A 916 -21.85 -3.59 -22.61
N THR A 917 -23.02 -4.11 -22.89
CA THR A 917 -24.25 -3.33 -22.95
C THR A 917 -25.34 -3.91 -22.06
N VAL A 918 -26.35 -3.10 -21.76
CA VAL A 918 -27.54 -3.52 -21.02
C VAL A 918 -28.69 -3.60 -22.01
N SER A 919 -29.03 -4.82 -22.43
CA SER A 919 -30.11 -5.11 -23.37
C SER A 919 -31.42 -5.46 -22.64
N THR A 920 -32.49 -5.67 -23.41
CA THR A 920 -33.76 -6.19 -22.89
C THR A 920 -33.57 -7.56 -22.24
N GLY A 921 -32.68 -8.39 -22.77
CA GLY A 921 -32.30 -9.72 -22.24
C GLY A 921 -31.19 -9.72 -21.18
N GLY A 922 -30.83 -8.56 -20.60
CA GLY A 922 -29.85 -8.47 -19.50
C GLY A 922 -28.51 -7.87 -19.93
N ILE A 923 -27.41 -8.31 -19.30
CA ILE A 923 -26.05 -7.94 -19.70
C ILE A 923 -25.66 -8.71 -20.95
N ASP A 924 -25.20 -8.02 -21.99
CA ASP A 924 -24.87 -8.60 -23.30
C ASP A 924 -23.60 -7.97 -23.88
N ASP A 925 -23.06 -8.60 -24.93
CA ASP A 925 -21.92 -8.09 -25.65
C ASP A 925 -22.27 -6.81 -26.42
N TYR A 926 -21.37 -5.83 -26.38
CA TYR A 926 -21.57 -4.60 -27.12
C TYR A 926 -21.12 -4.79 -28.59
N SER A 927 -22.07 -4.66 -29.52
CA SER A 927 -21.82 -4.61 -30.96
C SER A 927 -22.03 -3.18 -31.49
N ASP A 928 -21.02 -2.61 -32.15
CA ASP A 928 -21.15 -1.34 -32.89
C ASP A 928 -22.08 -1.56 -34.10
N HIS A 929 -23.36 -1.20 -33.97
CA HIS A 929 -24.30 -1.08 -35.08
C HIS A 929 -24.52 0.37 -35.47
#